data_AF-A0A7X9DW18-F1
#
_entry.id   AF-A0A7X9DW18-F1
#
_cell.length_a   1.000
_cell.length_b   1.000
_cell.length_c   1.000
_cell.angle_alpha   90.00
_cell.angle_beta   90.00
_cell.angle_gamma   90.00
#
_symmetry.space_group_name_H-M   'P 1'
#
loop_
_entity.id
_entity.type
_entity.pdbx_description
1 polymer ?
#
loop_
_entity_poly.entity_id
_entity_poly.type
_entity_poly.pdbx_seq_one_letter_code
_entity_poly.pdbx_strand_id
1 'polypeptide(L)'
;MGSSLFETHQVQAAATCRCGRRFEVSVIETIDLGRDLRLLQDVKERERLRRAACPACGAAVEIEHPLYLHDPAARRLWCVFPERLRPREIELRIAFLQRLLSEGAVGSTEYARQARFVFGWGSLPAEMLAAPDAASAEPAAIRPAEGVPRAAELSEKDFEEVVDAEEVARRDAAVVARWKESGQSHYMFLDQGALHLFQRMRRPADLGERADLLFQLHRTENFPLIVLLLVAEGSSGARQVLTWPFNLDNHVDVGFLESLARHFEVRLHLFDEHYRRQRTLVLAPPLERNVAYVLSEARRWLERIEPRRRNFFLAVSKLDEGAYRRLGERPVGLQPEAFRELPSPSVTRLSLQILTHWSQRQNYEYLIFVKSFPVATFQAILREVLDRAIFFGLAMSEKMQRLSVELGLVPDQTVLRRTLLENFERVVTGERVCDLDLESQLENWRALLDDAERAGFIVEGRFRERLLQTERQRQESENLIPLELVGGVEMLDDLRELPAEDLTALLAEPEHRLEALRALCESGSGKELEEIERAVLKLRPAEADALEDALGRLGPAARPMLERLSAQAVAAVARAGLRGLTRLLGPAAAAVLLREVGAGRRTVWKVAADLLAALPEVDAEALSALGALARDEGRKRLLQTAERCQCPALREWAGRERCGRGKKCS
;
A
#
# COMPACT_ATOMS: atom_id res chain seq x y z
N MET A 1 0.94 -21.09 16.33
CA MET A 1 0.06 -19.90 16.30
C MET A 1 0.87 -18.81 15.65
N GLY A 2 0.49 -18.34 14.46
CA GLY A 2 1.21 -17.24 13.80
C GLY A 2 0.98 -15.95 14.57
N SER A 3 2.04 -15.18 14.80
CA SER A 3 1.92 -13.84 15.36
C SER A 3 1.26 -12.90 14.34
N SER A 4 0.36 -12.02 14.79
CA SER A 4 -0.41 -11.11 13.94
C SER A 4 0.32 -9.77 13.77
N LEU A 5 0.57 -9.33 12.53
CA LEU A 5 1.12 -8.00 12.19
C LEU A 5 0.28 -6.80 12.70
N PHE A 6 -0.90 -7.06 13.26
CA PHE A 6 -1.84 -6.02 13.68
C PHE A 6 -2.00 -5.91 15.19
N GLU A 7 -1.48 -6.88 15.95
CA GLU A 7 -1.58 -6.90 17.41
C GLU A 7 -0.18 -6.80 18.03
N THR A 8 -0.09 -6.11 19.16
CA THR A 8 1.17 -6.03 19.91
C THR A 8 1.64 -7.43 20.27
N HIS A 9 2.81 -7.83 19.78
CA HIS A 9 3.36 -9.14 20.07
C HIS A 9 4.89 -9.15 20.07
N GLN A 10 5.44 -10.16 20.75
CA GLN A 10 6.87 -10.39 20.87
C GLN A 10 7.30 -11.60 20.04
N VAL A 11 8.54 -11.55 19.55
CA VAL A 11 9.23 -12.65 18.87
C VAL A 11 10.64 -12.82 19.44
N GLN A 12 11.22 -14.00 19.25
CA GLN A 12 12.63 -14.22 19.55
C GLN A 12 13.48 -13.76 18.36
N ALA A 13 14.45 -12.90 18.60
CA ALA A 13 15.42 -12.43 17.60
C ALA A 13 16.84 -12.75 18.06
N ALA A 14 17.70 -13.09 17.10
CA ALA A 14 19.13 -13.27 17.37
C ALA A 14 19.84 -11.91 17.35
N ALA A 15 20.75 -11.70 18.31
CA ALA A 15 21.61 -10.53 18.38
C ALA A 15 23.08 -10.96 18.51
N THR A 16 23.99 -10.16 17.94
CA THR A 16 25.44 -10.39 18.04
C THR A 16 26.09 -9.17 18.69
N CYS A 17 26.72 -9.35 19.84
CA CYS A 17 27.46 -8.29 20.53
C CYS A 17 28.85 -8.09 19.91
N ARG A 18 29.42 -6.89 20.06
CA ARG A 18 30.82 -6.59 19.68
C ARG A 18 31.88 -7.48 20.35
N CYS A 19 31.57 -8.08 21.51
CA CYS A 19 32.45 -9.07 22.15
C CYS A 19 32.41 -10.46 21.47
N GLY A 20 31.68 -10.61 20.36
CA GLY A 20 31.52 -11.86 19.61
C GLY A 20 30.41 -12.77 20.14
N ARG A 21 29.80 -12.46 21.29
CA ARG A 21 28.71 -13.27 21.84
C ARG A 21 27.44 -13.12 21.01
N ARG A 22 26.93 -14.24 20.51
CA ARG A 22 25.57 -14.37 19.96
C ARG A 22 24.60 -14.79 21.07
N PHE A 23 23.41 -14.22 21.07
CA PHE A 23 22.36 -14.55 22.04
C PHE A 23 20.97 -14.28 21.45
N GLU A 24 19.96 -14.97 21.97
CA GLU A 24 18.55 -14.70 21.64
C GLU A 24 17.97 -13.67 22.61
N VAL A 25 17.10 -12.82 22.09
CA VAL A 25 16.39 -11.81 22.88
C VAL A 25 14.93 -11.75 22.43
N SER A 26 14.02 -11.61 23.40
CA SER A 26 12.62 -11.33 23.14
C SER A 26 12.46 -9.87 22.73
N VAL A 27 12.01 -9.61 21.52
CA VAL A 27 11.73 -8.26 21.00
C VAL A 27 10.27 -8.10 20.69
N ILE A 28 9.76 -6.89 20.89
CA ILE A 28 8.45 -6.51 20.39
C ILE A 28 8.60 -6.23 18.90
N GLU A 29 7.93 -7.04 18.09
CA GLU A 29 7.98 -6.92 16.64
C GLU A 29 6.86 -6.05 16.10
N THR A 30 5.69 -6.06 16.74
CA THR A 30 4.54 -5.21 16.37
C THR A 30 4.03 -4.48 17.59
N ILE A 31 3.61 -3.23 17.43
CA ILE A 31 2.88 -2.44 18.43
C ILE A 31 1.58 -1.96 17.81
N ASP A 32 0.45 -2.35 18.40
CA ASP A 32 -0.86 -1.75 18.15
C ASP A 32 -0.95 -0.43 18.93
N LEU A 33 -0.83 0.69 18.21
CA LEU A 33 -0.85 2.03 18.77
C LEU A 33 -2.20 2.40 19.40
N GLY A 34 -3.29 1.72 19.02
CA GLY A 34 -4.58 1.90 19.68
C GLY A 34 -4.62 1.35 21.12
N ARG A 35 -3.74 0.40 21.45
CA ARG A 35 -3.72 -0.29 22.75
C ARG A 35 -2.47 0.02 23.57
N ASP A 36 -1.31 0.07 22.92
CA ASP A 36 0.00 0.05 23.57
C ASP A 36 0.86 1.28 23.25
N LEU A 37 0.25 2.42 22.95
CA LEU A 37 0.95 3.68 22.65
C LEU A 37 2.00 4.08 23.72
N ARG A 38 1.75 3.72 24.98
CA ARG A 38 2.67 3.95 26.11
C ARG A 38 4.09 3.43 25.86
N LEU A 39 4.24 2.36 25.09
CA LEU A 39 5.54 1.77 24.75
C LEU A 39 6.40 2.72 23.89
N LEU A 40 5.77 3.61 23.12
CA LEU A 40 6.46 4.64 22.34
C LEU A 40 6.64 5.96 23.08
N GLN A 41 5.84 6.25 24.10
CA GLN A 41 5.94 7.51 24.83
C GLN A 41 7.13 7.52 25.80
N ASP A 42 7.36 6.42 26.52
CA ASP A 42 8.49 6.30 27.44
C ASP A 42 9.81 6.15 26.67
N VAL A 43 10.77 7.04 26.95
CA VAL A 43 12.13 7.01 26.37
C VAL A 43 12.85 5.71 26.70
N LYS A 44 12.68 5.19 27.93
CA LYS A 44 13.33 3.95 28.37
C LYS A 44 12.75 2.73 27.66
N GLU A 45 11.44 2.69 27.48
CA GLU A 45 10.80 1.60 26.73
C GLU A 45 11.19 1.66 25.25
N ARG A 46 11.21 2.84 24.63
CA ARG A 46 11.75 3.01 23.27
C ARG A 46 13.17 2.50 23.13
N GLU A 47 14.01 2.74 24.13
CA GLU A 47 15.38 2.23 24.12
C GLU A 47 15.43 0.70 24.24
N ARG A 48 14.53 0.08 25.01
CA ARG A 48 14.39 -1.38 25.11
C ARG A 48 13.86 -2.02 23.84
N LEU A 49 13.02 -1.32 23.06
CA LEU A 49 12.54 -1.81 21.77
C LEU A 49 13.68 -1.98 20.75
N ARG A 50 14.75 -1.18 20.87
CA ARG A 50 15.87 -1.16 19.92
C ARG A 50 17.14 -1.83 20.41
N ARG A 51 17.32 -1.97 21.73
CA ARG A 51 18.58 -2.42 22.33
C ARG A 51 18.37 -3.51 23.37
N ALA A 52 19.24 -4.52 23.32
CA ALA A 52 19.34 -5.57 24.32
C ALA A 52 20.67 -5.47 25.07
N ALA A 53 20.68 -5.75 26.37
CA ALA A 53 21.93 -5.89 27.10
C ALA A 53 22.57 -7.25 26.80
N CYS A 54 23.83 -7.25 26.36
CA CYS A 54 24.56 -8.50 26.14
C CYS A 54 24.75 -9.24 27.47
N PRO A 55 24.34 -10.53 27.57
CA PRO A 55 24.44 -11.27 28.83
C PRO A 55 25.88 -11.54 29.28
N ALA A 56 26.86 -11.42 28.38
CA ALA A 56 28.27 -11.68 28.70
C ALA A 56 29.02 -10.45 29.21
N CYS A 57 28.77 -9.26 28.65
CA CYS A 57 29.55 -8.05 28.97
C CYS A 57 28.71 -6.85 29.39
N GLY A 58 27.37 -6.97 29.40
CA GLY A 58 26.45 -5.89 29.76
C GLY A 58 26.30 -4.78 28.71
N ALA A 59 27.10 -4.80 27.63
CA ALA A 59 27.02 -3.79 26.58
C ALA A 59 25.64 -3.77 25.89
N ALA A 60 25.13 -2.58 25.58
CA ALA A 60 23.90 -2.43 24.81
C ALA A 60 24.16 -2.77 23.34
N VAL A 61 23.39 -3.71 22.80
CA VAL A 61 23.46 -4.20 21.42
C VAL A 61 22.20 -3.76 20.69
N GLU A 62 22.36 -3.06 19.57
CA GLU A 62 21.23 -2.73 18.71
C GLU A 62 20.71 -3.98 18.02
N ILE A 63 19.39 -4.18 18.08
CA ILE A 63 18.75 -5.38 17.56
C ILE A 63 18.44 -5.18 16.08
N GLU A 64 18.77 -6.16 15.27
CA GLU A 64 18.70 -6.11 13.80
C GLU A 64 17.33 -6.59 13.29
N HIS A 65 16.26 -6.28 14.03
CA HIS A 65 14.90 -6.79 13.81
C HIS A 65 13.93 -5.65 13.48
N PRO A 66 12.99 -5.81 12.53
CA PRO A 66 12.01 -4.79 12.21
C PRO A 66 10.99 -4.57 13.33
N LEU A 67 10.51 -3.34 13.46
CA LEU A 67 9.39 -2.98 14.32
C LEU A 67 8.23 -2.44 13.46
N TYR A 68 7.08 -3.08 13.56
CA TYR A 68 5.85 -2.67 12.90
C TYR A 68 5.00 -1.84 13.86
N LEU A 69 4.63 -0.63 13.44
CA LEU A 69 3.75 0.24 14.20
C LEU A 69 2.40 0.30 13.49
N HIS A 70 1.38 -0.28 14.11
CA HIS A 70 0.04 -0.38 13.56
C HIS A 70 -0.88 0.64 14.24
N ASP A 71 -1.42 1.59 13.49
CA ASP A 71 -2.43 2.53 13.97
C ASP A 71 -3.76 2.29 13.25
N PRO A 72 -4.67 1.51 13.86
CA PRO A 72 -5.97 1.24 13.25
C PRO A 72 -6.86 2.50 13.18
N ALA A 73 -6.72 3.43 14.12
CA ALA A 73 -7.55 4.64 14.17
C ALA A 73 -7.16 5.62 13.05
N ALA A 74 -5.86 5.83 12.85
CA ALA A 74 -5.36 6.66 11.75
C ALA A 74 -5.31 5.93 10.40
N ARG A 75 -5.62 4.63 10.36
CA ARG A 75 -5.47 3.75 9.19
C ARG A 75 -4.06 3.83 8.61
N ARG A 76 -3.05 3.57 9.43
CA ARG A 76 -1.64 3.62 9.03
C ARG A 76 -0.87 2.43 9.56
N LEU A 77 0.14 2.02 8.80
CA LEU A 77 1.11 1.00 9.19
C LEU A 77 2.50 1.53 8.84
N TRP A 78 3.43 1.48 9.80
CA TRP A 78 4.83 1.81 9.56
C TRP A 78 5.68 0.58 9.80
N CYS A 79 6.68 0.41 8.93
CA CYS A 79 7.72 -0.60 9.07
C CYS A 79 9.01 0.15 9.41
N VAL A 80 9.42 0.09 10.68
CA VAL A 80 10.60 0.78 11.20
C VAL A 80 11.76 -0.20 11.22
N PHE A 81 12.81 0.12 10.46
CA PHE A 81 14.02 -0.69 10.37
C PHE A 81 15.21 0.04 10.99
N PRO A 82 16.19 -0.69 11.56
CA PRO A 82 17.50 -0.12 11.89
C PRO A 82 18.14 0.57 10.68
N GLU A 83 18.79 1.71 10.89
CA GLU A 83 19.38 2.54 9.83
C GLU A 83 20.39 1.78 8.98
N ARG A 84 21.19 0.90 9.61
CA ARG A 84 22.15 0.02 8.95
C ARG A 84 21.54 -0.95 7.92
N LEU A 85 20.23 -1.18 7.98
CA LEU A 85 19.54 -2.05 7.01
C LEU A 85 19.05 -1.30 5.77
N ARG A 86 19.27 0.02 5.67
CA ARG A 86 18.88 0.82 4.51
C ARG A 86 19.34 0.25 3.16
N PRO A 87 20.58 -0.28 3.00
CA PRO A 87 21.00 -0.89 1.73
C PRO A 87 20.13 -2.10 1.31
N ARG A 88 19.42 -2.73 2.25
CA ARG A 88 18.54 -3.89 2.03
C ARG A 88 17.07 -3.50 1.94
N GLU A 89 16.74 -2.23 1.69
CA GLU A 89 15.37 -1.74 1.70
C GLU A 89 14.42 -2.56 0.82
N ILE A 90 14.84 -2.88 -0.42
CA ILE A 90 14.01 -3.62 -1.37
C ILE A 90 13.69 -5.03 -0.85
N GLU A 91 14.69 -5.75 -0.34
CA GLU A 91 14.51 -7.08 0.26
C GLU A 91 13.55 -7.03 1.45
N LEU A 92 13.69 -6.04 2.32
CA LEU A 92 12.83 -5.86 3.50
C LEU A 92 11.38 -5.54 3.12
N ARG A 93 11.18 -4.73 2.08
CA ARG A 93 9.84 -4.47 1.50
C ARG A 93 9.21 -5.73 0.95
N ILE A 94 9.97 -6.54 0.20
CA ILE A 94 9.50 -7.82 -0.34
C ILE A 94 9.14 -8.78 0.79
N ALA A 95 10.01 -8.92 1.80
CA ALA A 95 9.78 -9.78 2.96
C ALA A 95 8.52 -9.36 3.74
N PHE A 96 8.33 -8.05 3.94
CA PHE A 96 7.11 -7.52 4.56
C PHE A 96 5.85 -7.85 3.73
N LEU A 97 5.88 -7.63 2.41
CA LEU A 97 4.73 -7.92 1.54
C LEU A 97 4.40 -9.42 1.51
N GLN A 98 5.43 -10.28 1.44
CA GLN A 98 5.26 -11.74 1.52
C GLN A 98 4.61 -12.13 2.85
N ARG A 99 5.06 -11.53 3.96
CA ARG A 99 4.48 -11.75 5.27
C ARG A 99 3.02 -11.31 5.33
N LEU A 100 2.71 -10.10 4.86
CA LEU A 100 1.35 -9.57 4.78
C LEU A 100 0.42 -10.48 3.95
N LEU A 101 0.94 -11.07 2.87
CA LEU A 101 0.22 -12.07 2.07
C LEU A 101 -0.01 -13.38 2.84
N SER A 102 0.99 -13.84 3.61
CA SER A 102 0.96 -15.10 4.35
C SER A 102 0.05 -15.09 5.58
N GLU A 103 -0.01 -13.97 6.32
CA GLU A 103 -0.83 -13.84 7.55
C GLU A 103 -2.32 -13.69 7.28
N GLY A 104 -2.68 -13.55 6.01
CA GLY A 104 -4.04 -13.58 5.58
C GLY A 104 -4.73 -12.22 5.69
N ALA A 105 -4.58 -11.43 4.64
CA ALA A 105 -5.32 -10.21 4.29
C ALA A 105 -6.87 -10.24 4.37
N VAL A 106 -7.50 -11.21 5.04
CA VAL A 106 -8.94 -11.18 5.38
C VAL A 106 -9.27 -10.01 6.32
N GLY A 107 -8.23 -9.36 6.88
CA GLY A 107 -8.31 -8.04 7.49
C GLY A 107 -7.16 -7.09 7.12
N SER A 108 -6.34 -7.34 6.08
CA SER A 108 -5.34 -6.34 5.67
C SER A 108 -6.09 -5.20 5.01
N THR A 109 -6.41 -4.21 5.82
CA THR A 109 -6.89 -2.92 5.39
C THR A 109 -5.96 -2.36 4.31
N GLU A 110 -6.52 -1.68 3.32
CA GLU A 110 -5.79 -1.09 2.19
C GLU A 110 -4.53 -0.32 2.62
N TYR A 111 -4.60 0.36 3.78
CA TYR A 111 -3.48 1.11 4.33
C TYR A 111 -2.28 0.25 4.75
N ALA A 112 -2.49 -1.03 5.11
CA ALA A 112 -1.39 -1.94 5.46
C ALA A 112 -0.53 -2.27 4.22
N ARG A 113 -1.12 -2.24 3.02
CA ARG A 113 -0.38 -2.40 1.75
C ARG A 113 0.38 -1.13 1.36
N GLN A 114 -0.06 0.01 1.88
CA GLN A 114 0.59 1.32 1.74
C GLN A 114 1.50 1.63 2.94
N ALA A 115 2.02 0.59 3.60
CA ALA A 115 2.88 0.77 4.76
C ALA A 115 4.07 1.68 4.43
N ARG A 116 4.38 2.58 5.37
CA ARG A 116 5.52 3.49 5.23
C ARG A 116 6.77 2.83 5.80
N PHE A 117 7.81 2.76 4.98
CA PHE A 117 9.10 2.20 5.36
C PHE A 117 9.98 3.32 5.89
N VAL A 118 10.44 3.18 7.13
CA VAL A 118 11.23 4.19 7.83
C VAL A 118 12.52 3.54 8.32
N PHE A 119 13.65 4.15 8.00
CA PHE A 119 14.97 3.70 8.44
C PHE A 119 15.47 4.64 9.54
N GLY A 120 15.76 4.06 10.70
CA GLY A 120 16.13 4.76 11.90
C GLY A 120 14.93 5.35 12.66
N TRP A 121 15.01 5.29 13.98
CA TRP A 121 13.98 5.84 14.88
C TRP A 121 13.82 7.36 14.78
N GLY A 122 14.91 8.07 14.46
CA GLY A 122 14.88 9.53 14.31
C GLY A 122 14.08 10.00 13.09
N SER A 123 13.83 9.11 12.14
CA SER A 123 13.07 9.37 10.91
C SER A 123 11.56 9.18 11.11
N LEU A 124 11.12 8.75 12.29
CA LEU A 124 9.71 8.62 12.62
C LEU A 124 9.07 10.02 12.73
N PRO A 125 7.96 10.28 12.01
CA PRO A 125 7.30 11.58 12.08
C PRO A 125 6.93 11.94 13.53
N ALA A 126 7.22 13.17 13.96
CA ALA A 126 6.91 13.63 15.31
C ALA A 126 5.40 13.52 15.63
N GLU A 127 4.55 13.73 14.62
CA GLU A 127 3.10 13.54 14.66
C GLU A 127 2.66 12.12 15.07
N MET A 128 3.49 11.10 14.86
CA MET A 128 3.22 9.72 15.28
C MET A 128 3.57 9.48 16.76
N LEU A 129 4.53 10.24 17.29
CA LEU A 129 4.94 10.16 18.69
C LEU A 129 4.06 11.04 19.59
N ALA A 130 3.34 12.00 19.01
CA ALA A 130 2.34 12.79 19.71
C ALA A 130 1.16 11.89 20.10
N ALA A 131 0.69 12.01 21.35
CA ALA A 131 -0.53 11.34 21.76
C ALA A 131 -1.68 11.79 20.83
N PRO A 132 -2.52 10.89 20.33
CA PRO A 132 -3.70 11.31 19.59
C PRO A 132 -4.52 12.20 20.51
N ASP A 133 -4.77 13.45 20.06
CA ASP A 133 -5.65 14.36 20.78
C ASP A 133 -7.02 13.69 20.88
N ALA A 134 -7.36 13.20 22.07
CA ALA A 134 -8.61 12.46 22.33
C ALA A 134 -9.87 13.27 21.99
N ALA A 135 -9.73 14.58 21.75
CA ALA A 135 -10.80 15.50 21.39
C ALA A 135 -10.98 15.71 19.87
N SER A 136 -10.11 15.19 19.01
CA SER A 136 -10.14 15.47 17.55
C SER A 136 -10.62 14.30 16.69
N ALA A 137 -10.85 13.12 17.28
CA ALA A 137 -11.34 11.96 16.56
C ALA A 137 -12.88 11.93 16.54
N GLU A 138 -13.50 12.87 15.81
CA GLU A 138 -14.79 12.53 15.20
C GLU A 138 -14.53 11.38 14.21
N PRO A 139 -15.31 10.29 14.23
CA PRO A 139 -15.13 9.19 13.29
C PRO A 139 -15.32 9.75 11.88
N ALA A 140 -14.22 9.86 11.15
CA ALA A 140 -14.21 10.36 9.78
C ALA A 140 -15.20 9.52 8.96
N ALA A 141 -16.34 10.14 8.62
CA ALA A 141 -17.33 9.54 7.76
C ALA A 141 -16.63 9.06 6.49
N ILE A 142 -16.80 7.76 6.21
CA ILE A 142 -16.23 7.05 5.08
C ILE A 142 -16.65 7.79 3.80
N ARG A 143 -15.77 8.57 3.20
CA ARG A 143 -15.90 8.96 1.80
C ARG A 143 -15.35 7.80 0.95
N PRO A 144 -16.19 7.08 0.20
CA PRO A 144 -15.71 5.97 -0.62
C PRO A 144 -14.76 6.49 -1.70
N ALA A 145 -13.61 5.83 -1.83
CA ALA A 145 -12.66 6.05 -2.91
C ALA A 145 -13.35 5.81 -4.27
N GLU A 146 -13.34 6.83 -5.11
CA GLU A 146 -13.71 6.74 -6.52
C GLU A 146 -12.59 6.02 -7.27
N GLY A 147 -12.85 4.87 -7.91
CA GLY A 147 -11.84 4.28 -8.81
C GLY A 147 -11.87 2.77 -9.09
N VAL A 148 -12.71 1.96 -8.45
CA VAL A 148 -13.03 0.61 -8.96
C VAL A 148 -14.14 0.77 -10.00
N PRO A 149 -14.21 -0.02 -11.10
CA PRO A 149 -15.46 -0.14 -11.84
C PRO A 149 -16.52 -0.64 -10.84
N ARG A 150 -17.29 0.32 -10.30
CA ARG A 150 -18.44 0.05 -9.45
C ARG A 150 -19.29 -0.96 -10.22
N ALA A 151 -19.83 -1.97 -9.52
CA ALA A 151 -21.09 -2.56 -9.97
C ALA A 151 -21.96 -1.37 -10.38
N ALA A 152 -22.41 -1.33 -11.65
CA ALA A 152 -23.09 -0.18 -12.21
C ALA A 152 -23.99 0.44 -11.14
N GLU A 153 -23.72 1.68 -10.74
CA GLU A 153 -24.73 2.45 -10.04
C GLU A 153 -25.87 2.52 -11.05
N LEU A 154 -26.85 1.62 -10.87
CA LEU A 154 -28.07 1.60 -11.64
C LEU A 154 -28.68 2.99 -11.42
N SER A 155 -28.52 3.82 -12.43
CA SER A 155 -29.23 5.08 -12.52
C SER A 155 -30.72 4.74 -12.45
N GLU A 156 -31.51 5.44 -11.64
CA GLU A 156 -32.99 5.33 -11.64
C GLU A 156 -33.58 5.44 -13.06
N LYS A 157 -32.82 5.99 -14.03
CA LYS A 157 -33.22 6.12 -15.43
C LYS A 157 -33.04 4.85 -16.29
N ASP A 158 -32.41 3.79 -15.78
CA ASP A 158 -32.28 2.52 -16.51
C ASP A 158 -33.48 1.58 -16.31
N PHE A 159 -34.53 2.03 -15.59
CA PHE A 159 -35.72 1.24 -15.22
C PHE A 159 -37.03 1.68 -15.90
N GLU A 160 -37.00 2.51 -16.94
CA GLU A 160 -38.22 2.86 -17.70
C GLU A 160 -38.46 1.94 -18.91
N GLU A 161 -38.26 0.62 -18.75
CA GLU A 161 -39.14 -0.30 -19.46
C GLU A 161 -40.47 -0.29 -18.69
N VAL A 162 -41.54 0.22 -19.33
CA VAL A 162 -42.90 0.21 -18.79
C VAL A 162 -43.40 -1.24 -18.78
N VAL A 163 -42.87 -2.03 -17.86
CA VAL A 163 -43.46 -3.31 -17.46
C VAL A 163 -44.67 -2.96 -16.62
N ASP A 164 -45.83 -3.53 -16.94
CA ASP A 164 -47.06 -3.34 -16.17
C ASP A 164 -46.80 -3.77 -14.71
N ALA A 165 -46.65 -2.77 -13.82
CA ALA A 165 -46.37 -2.98 -12.41
C ALA A 165 -47.46 -3.84 -11.74
N GLU A 166 -48.69 -3.82 -12.25
CA GLU A 166 -49.77 -4.68 -11.76
C GLU A 166 -49.61 -6.13 -12.21
N GLU A 167 -49.05 -6.38 -13.39
CA GLU A 167 -48.78 -7.75 -13.88
C GLU A 167 -47.64 -8.39 -13.07
N VAL A 168 -46.55 -7.66 -12.84
CA VAL A 168 -45.44 -8.10 -11.98
C VAL A 168 -45.94 -8.36 -10.56
N ALA A 169 -46.77 -7.46 -10.00
CA ALA A 169 -47.35 -7.65 -8.67
C ALA A 169 -48.29 -8.86 -8.58
N ARG A 170 -49.12 -9.11 -9.60
CA ARG A 170 -50.01 -10.29 -9.67
C ARG A 170 -49.21 -11.58 -9.78
N ARG A 171 -48.18 -11.60 -10.61
CA ARG A 171 -47.29 -12.75 -10.77
C ARG A 171 -46.53 -13.05 -9.47
N ASP A 172 -45.99 -12.02 -8.84
CA ASP A 172 -45.33 -12.13 -7.53
C ASP A 172 -46.30 -12.69 -6.48
N ALA A 173 -47.56 -12.25 -6.44
CA ALA A 173 -48.55 -12.75 -5.49
C ALA A 173 -48.81 -14.26 -5.62
N ALA A 174 -48.92 -14.78 -6.86
CA ALA A 174 -49.10 -16.21 -7.11
C ALA A 174 -47.85 -17.03 -6.74
N VAL A 175 -46.65 -16.47 -6.94
CA VAL A 175 -45.40 -17.10 -6.51
C VAL A 175 -45.30 -17.11 -4.99
N VAL A 176 -45.60 -15.99 -4.32
CA VAL A 176 -45.59 -15.89 -2.85
C VAL A 176 -46.59 -16.85 -2.22
N ALA A 177 -47.77 -17.05 -2.81
CA ALA A 177 -48.74 -18.03 -2.30
C ALA A 177 -48.18 -19.46 -2.31
N ARG A 178 -47.58 -19.89 -3.43
CA ARG A 178 -46.90 -21.20 -3.55
C ARG A 178 -45.74 -21.33 -2.57
N TRP A 179 -44.96 -20.27 -2.38
CA TRP A 179 -43.88 -20.26 -1.41
C TRP A 179 -44.39 -20.40 0.03
N LYS A 180 -45.46 -19.69 0.41
CA LYS A 180 -46.10 -19.82 1.73
C LYS A 180 -46.52 -21.26 2.02
N GLU A 181 -47.12 -21.93 1.03
CA GLU A 181 -47.56 -23.33 1.15
C GLU A 181 -46.38 -24.29 1.35
N SER A 182 -45.22 -24.01 0.74
CA SER A 182 -44.02 -24.85 0.90
C SER A 182 -43.42 -24.82 2.31
N GLY A 183 -43.68 -23.77 3.09
CA GLY A 183 -43.08 -23.56 4.42
C GLY A 183 -41.57 -23.30 4.42
N GLN A 184 -40.92 -23.22 3.25
CA GLN A 184 -39.48 -23.03 3.13
C GLN A 184 -39.05 -21.60 3.50
N SER A 185 -37.80 -21.43 3.95
CA SER A 185 -37.25 -20.10 4.28
C SER A 185 -36.93 -19.26 3.04
N HIS A 186 -36.88 -19.88 1.86
CA HIS A 186 -36.60 -19.24 0.59
C HIS A 186 -37.35 -19.93 -0.55
N TYR A 187 -37.43 -19.27 -1.71
CA TYR A 187 -37.97 -19.82 -2.95
C TYR A 187 -37.21 -19.25 -4.15
N MET A 188 -37.05 -20.06 -5.19
CA MET A 188 -36.25 -19.71 -6.37
C MET A 188 -37.03 -19.96 -7.65
N PHE A 189 -36.96 -19.04 -8.60
CA PHE A 189 -37.51 -19.23 -9.94
C PHE A 189 -36.77 -18.39 -10.97
N LEU A 190 -36.86 -18.78 -12.24
CA LEU A 190 -36.35 -17.99 -13.35
C LEU A 190 -37.46 -17.13 -13.94
N ASP A 191 -37.12 -15.89 -14.28
CA ASP A 191 -37.95 -15.04 -15.13
C ASP A 191 -37.06 -14.21 -16.05
N GLN A 192 -37.38 -14.20 -17.34
CA GLN A 192 -36.63 -13.45 -18.37
C GLN A 192 -35.09 -13.68 -18.32
N GLY A 193 -34.65 -14.87 -17.90
CA GLY A 193 -33.23 -15.23 -17.77
C GLY A 193 -32.58 -14.83 -16.44
N ALA A 194 -33.21 -13.97 -15.63
CA ALA A 194 -32.76 -13.62 -14.29
C ALA A 194 -33.26 -14.63 -13.24
N LEU A 195 -32.42 -14.93 -12.26
CA LEU A 195 -32.77 -15.77 -11.12
C LEU A 195 -33.39 -14.92 -10.01
N HIS A 196 -34.69 -15.11 -9.77
CA HIS A 196 -35.39 -14.49 -8.66
C HIS A 196 -35.26 -15.35 -7.41
N LEU A 197 -34.77 -14.75 -6.32
CA LEU A 197 -34.62 -15.38 -5.01
C LEU A 197 -35.55 -14.67 -4.03
N PHE A 198 -36.50 -15.38 -3.47
CA PHE A 198 -37.33 -14.88 -2.38
C PHE A 198 -36.75 -15.41 -1.08
N GLN A 199 -36.44 -14.52 -0.13
CA GLN A 199 -35.84 -14.89 1.15
C GLN A 199 -36.66 -14.30 2.30
N ARG A 200 -37.10 -15.16 3.22
CA ARG A 200 -37.79 -14.73 4.45
C ARG A 200 -36.77 -14.46 5.53
N MET A 201 -36.86 -13.29 6.18
CA MET A 201 -35.98 -12.85 7.26
C MET A 201 -36.76 -12.06 8.31
N ARG A 202 -36.31 -12.12 9.57
CA ARG A 202 -36.94 -11.37 10.66
C ARG A 202 -36.80 -9.85 10.50
N ARG A 203 -35.63 -9.41 10.08
CA ARG A 203 -35.27 -8.00 9.96
C ARG A 203 -34.49 -7.74 8.67
N PRO A 204 -35.17 -7.67 7.52
CA PRO A 204 -34.53 -7.35 6.24
C PRO A 204 -33.73 -6.03 6.25
N ALA A 205 -34.14 -5.08 7.10
CA ALA A 205 -33.45 -3.80 7.28
C ALA A 205 -32.07 -3.91 7.95
N ASP A 206 -31.78 -5.03 8.64
CA ASP A 206 -30.46 -5.25 9.25
C ASP A 206 -29.40 -5.66 8.23
N LEU A 207 -29.80 -6.03 7.01
CA LEU A 207 -28.88 -6.30 5.90
C LEU A 207 -28.31 -4.97 5.40
N GLY A 208 -26.99 -4.79 5.44
CA GLY A 208 -26.36 -3.54 5.03
C GLY A 208 -26.56 -3.17 3.56
N GLU A 209 -26.06 -2.00 3.21
CA GLU A 209 -26.06 -1.52 1.82
C GLU A 209 -25.04 -2.26 0.96
N ARG A 210 -23.93 -2.71 1.56
CA ARG A 210 -22.88 -3.46 0.89
C ARG A 210 -23.14 -4.96 1.03
N ALA A 211 -23.35 -5.61 -0.10
CA ALA A 211 -23.52 -7.05 -0.18
C ALA A 211 -22.73 -7.62 -1.36
N ASP A 212 -21.99 -8.68 -1.09
CA ASP A 212 -21.25 -9.46 -2.07
C ASP A 212 -21.99 -10.76 -2.34
N LEU A 213 -22.10 -11.13 -3.62
CA LEU A 213 -22.70 -12.38 -4.04
C LEU A 213 -21.60 -13.34 -4.48
N LEU A 214 -21.49 -14.46 -3.76
CA LEU A 214 -20.48 -15.50 -3.98
C LEU A 214 -21.15 -16.74 -4.57
N PHE A 215 -20.50 -17.36 -5.55
CA PHE A 215 -20.89 -18.63 -6.14
C PHE A 215 -19.81 -19.67 -5.86
N GLN A 216 -20.12 -20.62 -4.98
CA GLN A 216 -19.15 -21.54 -4.39
C GLN A 216 -19.39 -23.01 -4.78
N LEU A 217 -18.32 -23.81 -4.74
CA LEU A 217 -18.36 -25.27 -4.87
C LEU A 217 -17.68 -25.93 -3.68
N HIS A 218 -18.43 -26.73 -2.94
CA HIS A 218 -17.91 -27.54 -1.85
C HIS A 218 -17.86 -29.02 -2.26
N ARG A 219 -16.66 -29.58 -2.38
CA ARG A 219 -16.45 -31.01 -2.64
C ARG A 219 -16.64 -31.78 -1.33
N THR A 220 -17.86 -32.25 -1.07
CA THR A 220 -18.11 -33.17 0.04
C THR A 220 -17.99 -34.63 -0.43
N GLU A 221 -17.81 -35.55 0.53
CA GLU A 221 -17.68 -36.99 0.26
C GLU A 221 -18.92 -37.61 -0.38
N ASN A 222 -20.09 -37.05 -0.09
CA ASN A 222 -21.38 -37.62 -0.48
C ASN A 222 -22.07 -36.83 -1.59
N PHE A 223 -21.74 -35.55 -1.76
CA PHE A 223 -22.36 -34.72 -2.80
C PHE A 223 -21.53 -33.46 -3.10
N PRO A 224 -21.24 -33.10 -4.36
CA PRO A 224 -20.69 -31.79 -4.68
C PRO A 224 -21.77 -30.73 -4.50
N LEU A 225 -21.59 -29.85 -3.53
CA LEU A 225 -22.57 -28.83 -3.18
C LEU A 225 -22.22 -27.51 -3.85
N ILE A 226 -23.04 -27.09 -4.80
CA ILE A 226 -23.00 -25.74 -5.37
C ILE A 226 -23.87 -24.84 -4.51
N VAL A 227 -23.34 -23.66 -4.16
CA VAL A 227 -24.02 -22.74 -3.25
C VAL A 227 -23.88 -21.32 -3.77
N LEU A 228 -25.00 -20.59 -3.79
CA LEU A 228 -25.00 -19.14 -3.90
C LEU A 228 -25.07 -18.54 -2.50
N LEU A 229 -24.16 -17.65 -2.16
CA LEU A 229 -24.12 -16.98 -0.86
C LEU A 229 -24.20 -15.48 -1.03
N LEU A 230 -25.05 -14.82 -0.25
CA LEU A 230 -24.98 -13.39 -0.05
C LEU A 230 -24.24 -13.11 1.25
N VAL A 231 -23.20 -12.29 1.19
CA VAL A 231 -22.47 -11.81 2.37
C VAL A 231 -22.70 -10.31 2.45
N ALA A 232 -23.33 -9.85 3.53
CA ALA A 232 -23.56 -8.43 3.76
C ALA A 232 -23.06 -8.01 5.13
N GLU A 233 -22.61 -6.76 5.26
CA GLU A 233 -22.32 -6.18 6.56
C GLU A 233 -23.64 -5.87 7.27
N GLY A 234 -23.84 -6.40 8.47
CA GLY A 234 -25.05 -6.11 9.25
C GLY A 234 -24.99 -4.73 9.89
N SER A 235 -26.14 -4.20 10.30
CA SER A 235 -26.26 -2.92 11.05
C SER A 235 -25.42 -2.89 12.35
N SER A 236 -25.16 -4.06 12.95
CA SER A 236 -24.30 -4.23 14.13
C SER A 236 -22.81 -4.46 13.81
N GLY A 237 -22.41 -4.41 12.55
CA GLY A 237 -21.08 -4.79 12.07
C GLY A 237 -20.87 -6.32 11.94
N ALA A 238 -21.78 -7.14 12.46
CA ALA A 238 -21.74 -8.58 12.25
C ALA A 238 -22.11 -8.93 10.81
N ARG A 239 -21.29 -9.75 10.14
CA ARG A 239 -21.58 -10.21 8.77
C ARG A 239 -22.81 -11.13 8.77
N GLN A 240 -23.79 -10.79 7.95
CA GLN A 240 -24.94 -11.66 7.67
C GLN A 240 -24.63 -12.49 6.43
N VAL A 241 -24.96 -13.78 6.50
CA VAL A 241 -24.76 -14.73 5.39
C VAL A 241 -26.08 -15.42 5.08
N LEU A 242 -26.53 -15.27 3.84
CA LEU A 242 -27.65 -16.03 3.28
C LEU A 242 -27.10 -17.10 2.34
N THR A 243 -27.76 -18.24 2.24
CA THR A 243 -27.21 -19.43 1.58
C THR A 243 -28.31 -20.16 0.81
N TRP A 244 -28.09 -20.38 -0.49
CA TRP A 244 -29.01 -21.08 -1.39
C TRP A 244 -28.26 -22.24 -2.08
N PRO A 245 -28.41 -23.47 -1.59
CA PRO A 245 -27.79 -24.65 -2.18
C PRO A 245 -28.54 -25.14 -3.42
N PHE A 246 -27.82 -25.64 -4.43
CA PHE A 246 -28.41 -26.23 -5.64
C PHE A 246 -28.22 -27.75 -5.65
N ASN A 247 -29.30 -28.50 -5.86
CA ASN A 247 -29.28 -29.94 -5.97
C ASN A 247 -29.08 -30.37 -7.44
N LEU A 248 -27.93 -30.98 -7.75
CA LEU A 248 -27.63 -31.46 -9.10
C LEU A 248 -28.52 -32.62 -9.59
N ASP A 249 -29.20 -33.33 -8.69
CA ASP A 249 -30.19 -34.34 -9.07
C ASP A 249 -31.56 -33.71 -9.41
N ASN A 250 -31.76 -32.41 -9.10
CA ASN A 250 -32.95 -31.66 -9.46
C ASN A 250 -32.75 -30.91 -10.79
N HIS A 251 -33.49 -31.30 -11.82
CA HIS A 251 -33.44 -30.67 -13.14
C HIS A 251 -33.77 -29.16 -13.14
N VAL A 252 -34.62 -28.71 -12.20
CA VAL A 252 -34.97 -27.28 -12.08
C VAL A 252 -33.75 -26.48 -11.61
N ASP A 253 -33.06 -26.94 -10.58
CA ASP A 253 -31.84 -26.30 -10.05
C ASP A 253 -30.73 -26.29 -11.10
N VAL A 254 -30.56 -27.39 -11.84
CA VAL A 254 -29.62 -27.44 -12.97
C VAL A 254 -30.00 -26.41 -14.04
N GLY A 255 -31.29 -26.25 -14.34
CA GLY A 255 -31.78 -25.21 -15.25
C GLY A 255 -31.46 -23.79 -14.77
N PHE A 256 -31.54 -23.53 -13.46
CA PHE A 256 -31.12 -22.26 -12.86
C PHE A 256 -29.63 -22.00 -13.08
N LEU A 257 -28.80 -23.00 -12.81
CA LEU A 257 -27.35 -22.91 -12.99
C LEU A 257 -26.96 -22.72 -14.45
N GLU A 258 -27.62 -23.40 -15.37
CA GLU A 258 -27.38 -23.23 -16.81
C GLU A 258 -27.82 -21.85 -17.32
N SER A 259 -28.87 -21.26 -16.74
CA SER A 259 -29.26 -19.87 -17.02
C SER A 259 -28.20 -18.89 -16.52
N LEU A 260 -27.77 -19.03 -15.26
CA LEU A 260 -26.72 -18.18 -14.67
C LEU A 260 -25.36 -18.30 -15.39
N ALA A 261 -25.06 -19.47 -15.96
CA ALA A 261 -23.86 -19.68 -16.77
C ALA A 261 -23.90 -18.93 -18.11
N ARG A 262 -25.09 -18.59 -18.62
CA ARG A 262 -25.27 -17.80 -19.85
C ARG A 262 -25.35 -16.31 -19.56
N HIS A 263 -26.07 -15.92 -18.51
CA HIS A 263 -26.27 -14.54 -18.07
C HIS A 263 -26.42 -14.52 -16.55
N PHE A 264 -25.49 -13.90 -15.83
CA PHE A 264 -25.49 -13.91 -14.38
C PHE A 264 -26.24 -12.69 -13.83
N GLU A 265 -27.52 -12.87 -13.53
CA GLU A 265 -28.33 -11.86 -12.87
C GLU A 265 -29.20 -12.50 -11.78
N VAL A 266 -29.09 -11.95 -10.57
CA VAL A 266 -29.84 -12.41 -9.41
C VAL A 266 -30.66 -11.25 -8.85
N ARG A 267 -31.98 -11.45 -8.76
CA ARG A 267 -32.93 -10.52 -8.15
C ARG A 267 -33.38 -11.08 -6.81
N LEU A 268 -32.79 -10.57 -5.74
CA LEU A 268 -33.07 -11.00 -4.38
C LEU A 268 -34.15 -10.13 -3.75
N HIS A 269 -35.28 -10.75 -3.43
CA HIS A 269 -36.42 -10.14 -2.76
C HIS A 269 -36.46 -10.58 -1.31
N LEU A 270 -36.33 -9.62 -0.40
CA LEU A 270 -36.31 -9.84 1.03
C LEU A 270 -37.71 -9.60 1.60
N PHE A 271 -38.23 -10.60 2.30
CA PHE A 271 -39.55 -10.59 2.90
C PHE A 271 -39.45 -10.70 4.42
N ASP A 272 -40.39 -10.07 5.13
CA ASP A 272 -40.55 -10.26 6.57
C ASP A 272 -41.25 -11.59 6.92
N GLU A 273 -41.45 -11.87 8.22
CA GLU A 273 -42.13 -13.09 8.68
C GLU A 273 -43.59 -13.21 8.18
N HIS A 274 -44.21 -12.10 7.76
CA HIS A 274 -45.56 -12.02 7.21
C HIS A 274 -45.59 -12.07 5.68
N TYR A 275 -44.46 -12.36 5.03
CA TYR A 275 -44.32 -12.39 3.57
C TYR A 275 -44.69 -11.05 2.92
N ARG A 276 -44.38 -9.93 3.56
CA ARG A 276 -44.40 -8.61 2.91
C ARG A 276 -43.01 -8.30 2.41
N ARG A 277 -42.90 -7.90 1.15
CA ARG A 277 -41.63 -7.53 0.53
C ARG A 277 -41.14 -6.22 1.14
N GLN A 278 -39.96 -6.26 1.75
CA GLN A 278 -39.34 -5.11 2.41
C GLN A 278 -38.28 -4.47 1.53
N ARG A 279 -37.52 -5.28 0.78
CA ARG A 279 -36.39 -4.80 -0.05
C ARG A 279 -36.17 -5.71 -1.25
N THR A 280 -35.69 -5.14 -2.35
CA THR A 280 -35.22 -5.89 -3.52
C THR A 280 -33.78 -5.46 -3.82
N LEU A 281 -32.93 -6.43 -4.15
CA LEU A 281 -31.55 -6.24 -4.58
C LEU A 281 -31.36 -6.86 -5.96
N VAL A 282 -30.73 -6.13 -6.87
CA VAL A 282 -30.34 -6.64 -8.19
C VAL A 282 -28.82 -6.79 -8.18
N LEU A 283 -28.34 -8.01 -8.37
CA LEU A 283 -26.94 -8.39 -8.24
C LEU A 283 -26.50 -9.08 -9.54
N ALA A 284 -25.57 -8.46 -10.26
CA ALA A 284 -25.03 -8.98 -11.51
C ALA A 284 -23.48 -8.92 -11.54
N PRO A 285 -22.78 -9.58 -10.59
CA PRO A 285 -21.34 -9.74 -10.70
C PRO A 285 -21.00 -10.62 -11.92
N PRO A 286 -19.83 -10.42 -12.56
CA PRO A 286 -19.45 -11.12 -13.80
C PRO A 286 -19.01 -12.58 -13.54
N LEU A 287 -19.95 -13.42 -13.11
CA LEU A 287 -19.71 -14.79 -12.63
C LEU A 287 -20.17 -15.88 -13.61
N GLU A 288 -20.58 -15.55 -14.83
CA GLU A 288 -21.07 -16.51 -15.84
C GLU A 288 -20.06 -17.66 -16.07
N ARG A 289 -18.80 -17.28 -16.29
CA ARG A 289 -17.71 -18.25 -16.49
C ARG A 289 -17.40 -19.06 -15.23
N ASN A 290 -17.61 -18.47 -14.05
CA ASN A 290 -17.46 -19.19 -12.78
C ASN A 290 -18.52 -20.27 -12.67
N VAL A 291 -19.79 -19.94 -12.96
CA VAL A 291 -20.90 -20.89 -12.91
C VAL A 291 -20.68 -22.03 -13.90
N ALA A 292 -20.33 -21.73 -15.15
CA ALA A 292 -20.03 -22.75 -16.17
C ALA A 292 -18.91 -23.70 -15.71
N TYR A 293 -17.81 -23.13 -15.19
CA TYR A 293 -16.66 -23.91 -14.72
C TYR A 293 -17.01 -24.77 -13.50
N VAL A 294 -17.64 -24.18 -12.48
CA VAL A 294 -18.09 -24.87 -11.25
C VAL A 294 -19.07 -25.98 -11.58
N LEU A 295 -20.07 -25.75 -12.44
CA LEU A 295 -21.05 -26.76 -12.83
C LEU A 295 -20.37 -27.96 -13.51
N SER A 296 -19.40 -27.70 -14.40
CA SER A 296 -18.64 -28.77 -15.07
C SER A 296 -17.82 -29.61 -14.07
N GLU A 297 -17.17 -28.97 -13.10
CA GLU A 297 -16.37 -29.63 -12.07
C GLU A 297 -17.24 -30.39 -11.06
N ALA A 298 -18.40 -29.84 -10.72
CA ALA A 298 -19.37 -30.49 -9.85
C ALA A 298 -19.96 -31.75 -10.49
N ARG A 299 -20.30 -31.72 -11.79
CA ARG A 299 -20.73 -32.90 -12.55
C ARG A 299 -19.67 -34.00 -12.56
N ARG A 300 -18.41 -33.66 -12.89
CA ARG A 300 -17.27 -34.59 -12.84
C ARG A 300 -17.07 -35.20 -11.46
N TRP A 301 -17.29 -34.43 -10.39
CA TRP A 301 -17.20 -34.93 -9.02
C TRP A 301 -18.36 -35.86 -8.67
N LEU A 302 -19.58 -35.50 -9.06
CA LEU A 302 -20.79 -36.29 -8.84
C LEU A 302 -20.68 -37.68 -9.51
N GLU A 303 -20.13 -37.73 -10.72
CA GLU A 303 -19.87 -38.98 -11.46
C GLU A 303 -18.94 -39.95 -10.71
N ARG A 304 -18.01 -39.42 -9.90
CA ARG A 304 -17.09 -40.24 -9.10
C ARG A 304 -17.72 -40.78 -7.82
N ILE A 305 -18.85 -40.23 -7.39
CA ILE A 305 -19.57 -40.67 -6.20
C ILE A 305 -20.59 -41.75 -6.61
N GLU A 306 -20.51 -42.90 -5.96
CA GLU A 306 -21.49 -43.99 -6.12
C GLU A 306 -22.92 -43.47 -5.92
N PRO A 307 -23.87 -43.77 -6.83
CA PRO A 307 -25.24 -43.26 -6.74
C PRO A 307 -25.92 -43.49 -5.38
N ARG A 308 -25.68 -44.64 -4.74
CA ARG A 308 -26.25 -44.98 -3.42
C ARG A 308 -25.71 -44.14 -2.26
N ARG A 309 -24.53 -43.53 -2.43
CA ARG A 309 -23.89 -42.67 -1.44
C ARG A 309 -24.25 -41.19 -1.61
N ARG A 310 -24.94 -40.85 -2.70
CA ARG A 310 -25.33 -39.47 -3.00
C ARG A 310 -26.39 -39.01 -2.02
N ASN A 311 -26.08 -37.96 -1.26
CA ASN A 311 -27.00 -37.39 -0.29
C ASN A 311 -26.82 -35.87 -0.19
N PHE A 312 -27.70 -35.14 -0.89
CA PHE A 312 -27.71 -33.68 -0.93
C PHE A 312 -27.96 -33.07 0.46
N PHE A 313 -28.97 -33.53 1.21
CA PHE A 313 -29.32 -32.98 2.51
C PHE A 313 -28.21 -33.15 3.54
N LEU A 314 -27.50 -34.27 3.51
CA LEU A 314 -26.33 -34.49 4.36
C LEU A 314 -25.19 -33.54 4.02
N ALA A 315 -24.97 -33.23 2.74
CA ALA A 315 -23.97 -32.24 2.34
C ALA A 315 -24.35 -30.82 2.76
N VAL A 316 -25.63 -30.43 2.66
CA VAL A 316 -26.15 -29.15 3.17
C VAL A 316 -25.99 -29.06 4.68
N SER A 317 -26.38 -30.10 5.43
CA SER A 317 -26.22 -30.13 6.89
C SER A 317 -24.76 -29.94 7.32
N LYS A 318 -23.81 -30.57 6.62
CA LYS A 318 -22.37 -30.40 6.88
C LYS A 318 -21.89 -28.96 6.61
N LEU A 319 -22.50 -28.25 5.67
CA LEU A 319 -22.21 -26.85 5.43
C LEU A 319 -22.63 -25.99 6.62
N ASP A 320 -23.76 -26.33 7.25
CA ASP A 320 -24.39 -25.67 8.41
C ASP A 320 -23.72 -25.93 9.77
N GLU A 321 -22.86 -26.95 9.86
CA GLU A 321 -21.99 -27.13 11.01
C GLU A 321 -21.01 -25.94 11.10
N GLY A 322 -21.24 -25.02 12.06
CA GLY A 322 -20.53 -23.73 12.18
C GLY A 322 -18.99 -23.77 12.28
N ALA A 323 -18.39 -24.96 12.34
CA ALA A 323 -16.94 -25.17 12.17
C ALA A 323 -16.46 -24.98 10.72
N TYR A 324 -17.35 -25.09 9.72
CA TYR A 324 -16.98 -25.00 8.32
C TYR A 324 -16.77 -23.54 7.88
N ARG A 325 -15.52 -23.17 7.55
CA ARG A 325 -15.16 -21.80 7.16
C ARG A 325 -15.53 -21.49 5.70
N ARG A 326 -16.82 -21.25 5.45
CA ARG A 326 -17.42 -20.99 4.12
C ARG A 326 -16.76 -19.85 3.35
N LEU A 327 -16.38 -18.78 4.05
CA LEU A 327 -15.79 -17.60 3.42
C LEU A 327 -14.30 -17.78 3.09
N GLY A 328 -13.70 -18.90 3.50
CA GLY A 328 -12.29 -19.19 3.33
C GLY A 328 -11.37 -18.34 4.21
N GLU A 329 -10.21 -18.91 4.54
CA GLU A 329 -9.24 -18.30 5.47
C GLU A 329 -8.22 -17.41 4.78
N ARG A 330 -7.85 -17.74 3.54
CA ARG A 330 -6.80 -17.06 2.80
C ARG A 330 -7.40 -15.86 2.07
N PRO A 331 -6.79 -14.69 2.14
CA PRO A 331 -7.19 -13.54 1.35
C PRO A 331 -6.92 -13.74 -0.13
N VAL A 332 -7.57 -12.92 -0.94
CA VAL A 332 -7.23 -12.76 -2.35
C VAL A 332 -6.60 -11.38 -2.50
N GLY A 333 -5.27 -11.33 -2.57
CA GLY A 333 -4.51 -10.10 -2.81
C GLY A 333 -4.55 -9.60 -4.26
N LEU A 334 -5.49 -10.08 -5.08
CA LEU A 334 -5.58 -9.76 -6.51
C LEU A 334 -6.54 -8.58 -6.71
N GLN A 335 -5.99 -7.37 -6.80
CA GLN A 335 -6.74 -6.18 -7.18
C GLN A 335 -6.48 -5.91 -8.66
N PRO A 336 -7.49 -5.93 -9.55
CA PRO A 336 -7.29 -5.76 -10.99
C PRO A 336 -6.47 -4.51 -11.36
N GLU A 337 -6.69 -3.42 -10.64
CA GLU A 337 -6.04 -2.12 -10.85
C GLU A 337 -4.52 -2.20 -10.62
N ALA A 338 -4.07 -3.00 -9.65
CA ALA A 338 -2.65 -3.17 -9.34
C ALA A 338 -1.86 -3.87 -10.46
N PHE A 339 -2.55 -4.50 -11.42
CA PHE A 339 -1.91 -5.21 -12.55
C PHE A 339 -2.07 -4.47 -13.88
N ARG A 340 -2.80 -3.36 -13.93
CA ARG A 340 -2.97 -2.57 -15.18
C ARG A 340 -1.72 -1.80 -15.54
N GLU A 341 -0.98 -1.33 -14.54
CA GLU A 341 0.23 -0.54 -14.74
C GLU A 341 1.43 -1.33 -14.22
N LEU A 342 2.16 -1.93 -15.15
CA LEU A 342 3.39 -2.68 -14.90
C LEU A 342 4.56 -1.90 -15.52
N PRO A 343 5.00 -0.81 -14.87
CA PRO A 343 5.90 0.16 -15.48
C PRO A 343 7.32 -0.39 -15.68
N SER A 344 7.71 -1.41 -14.92
CA SER A 344 9.09 -1.89 -14.89
C SER A 344 9.22 -3.42 -14.86
N PRO A 345 10.39 -3.95 -15.28
CA PRO A 345 10.69 -5.38 -15.18
C PRO A 345 10.55 -5.95 -13.76
N SER A 346 11.03 -5.27 -12.71
CA SER A 346 10.96 -5.78 -11.33
C SER A 346 9.52 -5.95 -10.84
N VAL A 347 8.66 -4.97 -11.09
CA VAL A 347 7.22 -5.05 -10.74
C VAL A 347 6.54 -6.17 -11.53
N THR A 348 6.85 -6.29 -12.83
CA THR A 348 6.29 -7.34 -13.69
C THR A 348 6.72 -8.74 -13.22
N ARG A 349 7.99 -8.90 -12.82
CA ARG A 349 8.56 -10.15 -12.28
C ARG A 349 7.81 -10.59 -11.02
N LEU A 350 7.56 -9.66 -10.09
CA LEU A 350 6.78 -9.94 -8.88
C LEU A 350 5.33 -10.33 -9.20
N SER A 351 4.66 -9.60 -10.09
CA SER A 351 3.30 -9.91 -10.54
C SER A 351 3.21 -11.29 -11.18
N LEU A 352 4.19 -11.66 -12.00
CA LEU A 352 4.29 -12.99 -12.61
C LEU A 352 4.46 -14.10 -11.57
N GLN A 353 5.24 -13.87 -10.51
CA GLN A 353 5.38 -14.83 -9.40
C GLN A 353 4.05 -15.03 -8.65
N ILE A 354 3.34 -13.93 -8.34
CA ILE A 354 2.02 -13.97 -7.69
C ILE A 354 1.04 -14.78 -8.54
N LEU A 355 0.98 -14.52 -9.85
CA LEU A 355 0.09 -15.25 -10.74
C LEU A 355 0.51 -16.70 -10.95
N THR A 356 1.80 -17.00 -10.92
CA THR A 356 2.30 -18.38 -10.94
C THR A 356 1.79 -19.15 -9.73
N HIS A 357 1.83 -18.54 -8.54
CA HIS A 357 1.26 -19.12 -7.33
C HIS A 357 -0.25 -19.35 -7.46
N TRP A 358 -1.03 -18.33 -7.85
CA TRP A 358 -2.49 -18.43 -7.97
C TRP A 358 -2.95 -19.34 -9.10
N SER A 359 -2.12 -19.55 -10.11
CA SER A 359 -2.42 -20.47 -11.20
C SER A 359 -2.18 -21.93 -10.83
N GLN A 360 -1.54 -22.25 -9.69
CA GLN A 360 -1.46 -23.64 -9.22
C GLN A 360 -2.88 -24.17 -8.98
N ARG A 361 -3.12 -25.45 -9.32
CA ARG A 361 -4.47 -26.03 -9.31
C ARG A 361 -5.24 -25.76 -8.00
N GLN A 362 -4.61 -26.01 -6.85
CA GLN A 362 -5.27 -25.84 -5.55
C GLN A 362 -5.60 -24.37 -5.24
N ASN A 363 -4.74 -23.43 -5.63
CA ASN A 363 -4.96 -22.00 -5.40
C ASN A 363 -5.99 -21.44 -6.38
N TYR A 364 -5.95 -21.88 -7.63
CA TYR A 364 -6.95 -21.53 -8.64
C TYR A 364 -8.33 -22.07 -8.24
N GLU A 365 -8.42 -23.33 -7.84
CA GLU A 365 -9.67 -23.92 -7.32
C GLU A 365 -10.16 -23.15 -6.07
N TYR A 366 -9.28 -22.80 -5.13
CA TYR A 366 -9.67 -21.98 -3.99
C TYR A 366 -10.20 -20.59 -4.40
N LEU A 367 -9.50 -19.93 -5.32
CA LEU A 367 -9.84 -18.62 -5.84
C LEU A 367 -11.23 -18.60 -6.48
N ILE A 368 -11.56 -19.63 -7.29
CA ILE A 368 -12.84 -19.72 -7.99
C ILE A 368 -13.94 -20.33 -7.12
N PHE A 369 -13.68 -21.43 -6.42
CA PHE A 369 -14.70 -22.21 -5.71
C PHE A 369 -15.03 -21.69 -4.32
N VAL A 370 -14.11 -20.98 -3.67
CA VAL A 370 -14.33 -20.44 -2.32
C VAL A 370 -14.48 -18.94 -2.37
N LYS A 371 -13.60 -18.25 -3.09
CA LYS A 371 -13.61 -16.78 -3.13
C LYS A 371 -14.45 -16.21 -4.25
N SER A 372 -14.98 -17.06 -5.14
CA SER A 372 -15.81 -16.66 -6.27
C SER A 372 -15.18 -15.53 -7.09
N PHE A 373 -13.85 -15.50 -7.15
CA PHE A 373 -13.15 -14.47 -7.91
C PHE A 373 -13.46 -14.67 -9.40
N PRO A 374 -13.87 -13.64 -10.14
CA PRO A 374 -14.30 -13.82 -11.52
C PRO A 374 -13.22 -14.41 -12.42
N VAL A 375 -13.53 -15.52 -13.09
CA VAL A 375 -12.61 -16.20 -14.02
C VAL A 375 -12.19 -15.26 -15.15
N ALA A 376 -13.13 -14.46 -15.67
CA ALA A 376 -12.84 -13.48 -16.72
C ALA A 376 -11.82 -12.43 -16.25
N THR A 377 -11.99 -11.91 -15.04
CA THR A 377 -11.06 -10.95 -14.44
C THR A 377 -9.69 -11.56 -14.20
N PHE A 378 -9.61 -12.79 -13.68
CA PHE A 378 -8.33 -13.48 -13.50
C PHE A 378 -7.60 -13.68 -14.83
N GLN A 379 -8.31 -14.11 -15.87
CA GLN A 379 -7.75 -14.28 -17.21
C GLN A 379 -7.28 -12.96 -17.83
N ALA A 380 -7.98 -11.85 -17.58
CA ALA A 380 -7.56 -10.53 -18.03
C ALA A 380 -6.27 -10.07 -17.34
N ILE A 381 -6.19 -10.21 -16.01
CA ILE A 381 -4.96 -9.93 -15.23
C ILE A 381 -3.81 -10.80 -15.73
N LEU A 382 -4.07 -12.10 -15.95
CA LEU A 382 -3.07 -13.04 -16.45
C LEU A 382 -2.56 -12.64 -17.83
N ARG A 383 -3.46 -12.26 -18.75
CA ARG A 383 -3.08 -11.79 -20.09
C ARG A 383 -2.18 -10.55 -20.00
N GLU A 384 -2.56 -9.55 -19.20
CA GLU A 384 -1.80 -8.30 -19.04
C GLU A 384 -0.39 -8.55 -18.50
N VAL A 385 -0.26 -9.35 -17.43
CA VAL A 385 1.04 -9.67 -16.82
C VAL A 385 1.90 -10.50 -17.76
N LEU A 386 1.32 -11.47 -18.49
CA LEU A 386 2.08 -12.28 -19.45
C LEU A 386 2.54 -11.45 -20.65
N ASP A 387 1.69 -10.58 -21.19
CA ASP A 387 2.06 -9.67 -22.27
C ASP A 387 3.23 -8.76 -21.84
N ARG A 388 3.15 -8.21 -20.63
CA ARG A 388 4.22 -7.37 -20.09
C ARG A 388 5.50 -8.17 -19.79
N ALA A 389 5.39 -9.39 -19.29
CA ALA A 389 6.54 -10.26 -19.08
C ALA A 389 7.22 -10.60 -20.42
N ILE A 390 6.45 -10.84 -21.48
CA ILE A 390 6.99 -11.02 -22.83
C ILE A 390 7.67 -9.75 -23.31
N PHE A 391 7.05 -8.58 -23.12
CA PHE A 391 7.61 -7.28 -23.47
C PHE A 391 8.97 -7.02 -22.80
N PHE A 392 9.14 -7.38 -21.53
CA PHE A 392 10.41 -7.21 -20.83
C PHE A 392 11.39 -8.39 -21.00
N GLY A 393 10.96 -9.50 -21.59
CA GLY A 393 11.79 -10.69 -21.73
C GLY A 393 12.04 -11.41 -20.40
N LEU A 394 11.03 -11.49 -19.54
CA LEU A 394 11.16 -12.15 -18.24
C LEU A 394 10.99 -13.67 -18.36
N ALA A 395 11.85 -14.41 -17.67
CA ALA A 395 11.77 -15.85 -17.57
C ALA A 395 10.46 -16.28 -16.90
N MET A 396 9.81 -17.28 -17.50
CA MET A 396 8.49 -17.78 -17.09
C MET A 396 8.52 -19.28 -16.85
N SER A 397 7.69 -19.76 -15.92
CA SER A 397 7.48 -21.21 -15.77
C SER A 397 6.88 -21.82 -17.04
N GLU A 398 7.13 -23.11 -17.30
CA GLU A 398 6.59 -23.83 -18.46
C GLU A 398 5.06 -23.70 -18.59
N LYS A 399 4.36 -23.68 -17.45
CA LYS A 399 2.92 -23.45 -17.42
C LYS A 399 2.54 -22.06 -17.97
N MET A 400 3.26 -21.01 -17.57
CA MET A 400 3.02 -19.64 -18.03
C MET A 400 3.37 -19.46 -19.51
N GLN A 401 4.42 -20.14 -19.97
CA GLN A 401 4.74 -20.17 -21.40
C GLN A 401 3.61 -20.80 -22.22
N ARG A 402 3.07 -21.95 -21.78
CA ARG A 402 1.91 -22.59 -22.45
C ARG A 402 0.68 -21.69 -22.46
N LEU A 403 0.37 -21.07 -21.32
CA LEU A 403 -0.74 -20.12 -21.22
C LEU A 403 -0.56 -18.91 -22.14
N SER A 404 0.67 -18.44 -22.35
CA SER A 404 0.95 -17.33 -23.27
C SER A 404 0.59 -17.68 -24.71
N VAL A 405 0.88 -18.92 -25.15
CA VAL A 405 0.49 -19.44 -26.47
C VAL A 405 -1.02 -19.65 -26.55
N GLU A 406 -1.63 -20.31 -25.54
CA GLU A 406 -3.07 -20.58 -25.51
C GLU A 406 -3.92 -19.30 -25.52
N LEU A 407 -3.43 -18.22 -24.88
CA LEU A 407 -4.09 -16.90 -24.87
C LEU A 407 -3.88 -16.08 -26.15
N GLY A 408 -3.08 -16.58 -27.09
CA GLY A 408 -2.78 -15.94 -28.37
C GLY A 408 -1.82 -14.75 -28.29
N LEU A 409 -1.02 -14.64 -27.21
CA LEU A 409 0.00 -13.58 -27.08
C LEU A 409 1.19 -13.81 -28.02
N VAL A 410 1.45 -15.08 -28.32
CA VAL A 410 2.53 -15.54 -29.19
C VAL A 410 2.03 -16.75 -29.99
N PRO A 411 2.48 -16.96 -31.25
CA PRO A 411 1.99 -18.05 -32.09
C PRO A 411 2.34 -19.45 -31.56
N ASP A 412 3.57 -19.60 -31.07
CA ASP A 412 4.09 -20.87 -30.60
C ASP A 412 5.21 -20.67 -29.56
N GLN A 413 5.64 -21.78 -28.98
CA GLN A 413 6.68 -21.86 -27.95
C GLN A 413 8.08 -21.45 -28.45
N THR A 414 8.39 -21.67 -29.73
CA THR A 414 9.69 -21.33 -30.32
C THR A 414 9.80 -19.82 -30.52
N VAL A 415 8.74 -19.20 -31.05
CA VAL A 415 8.63 -17.74 -31.17
C VAL A 415 8.71 -17.09 -29.80
N LEU A 416 7.98 -17.62 -28.81
CA LEU A 416 8.03 -17.11 -27.44
C LEU A 416 9.46 -17.03 -26.90
N ARG A 417 10.21 -18.13 -26.92
CA ARG A 417 11.58 -18.17 -26.36
C ARG A 417 12.51 -17.20 -27.04
N ARG A 418 12.44 -17.11 -28.37
CA ARG A 418 13.21 -16.12 -29.14
C ARG A 418 12.85 -14.70 -28.71
N THR A 419 11.55 -14.38 -28.66
CA THR A 419 11.06 -13.07 -28.23
C THR A 419 11.49 -12.72 -26.81
N LEU A 420 11.51 -13.68 -25.88
CA LEU A 420 11.97 -13.44 -24.51
C LEU A 420 13.47 -13.08 -24.46
N LEU A 421 14.32 -13.84 -25.14
CA LEU A 421 15.76 -13.57 -25.22
C LEU A 421 16.05 -12.20 -25.85
N GLU A 422 15.41 -11.90 -26.98
CA GLU A 422 15.56 -10.63 -27.68
C GLU A 422 15.07 -9.44 -26.85
N ASN A 423 13.90 -9.55 -26.23
CA ASN A 423 13.34 -8.47 -25.42
C ASN A 423 14.15 -8.21 -24.15
N PHE A 424 14.72 -9.26 -23.55
CA PHE A 424 15.56 -9.10 -22.37
C PHE A 424 16.90 -8.45 -22.71
N GLU A 425 17.49 -8.78 -23.86
CA GLU A 425 18.67 -8.09 -24.37
C GLU A 425 18.44 -6.58 -24.47
N ARG A 426 17.28 -6.15 -24.98
CA ARG A 426 16.90 -4.72 -25.04
C ARG A 426 16.79 -4.05 -23.67
N VAL A 427 16.34 -4.78 -22.65
CA VAL A 427 16.30 -4.28 -21.27
C VAL A 427 17.71 -4.07 -20.73
N VAL A 428 18.58 -5.08 -20.86
CA VAL A 428 19.95 -5.05 -20.31
C VAL A 428 20.85 -4.05 -21.06
N THR A 429 20.64 -3.84 -22.36
CA THR A 429 21.38 -2.86 -23.17
C THR A 429 20.91 -1.42 -22.99
N GLY A 430 19.85 -1.19 -22.20
CA GLY A 430 19.31 0.14 -21.92
C GLY A 430 18.39 0.70 -23.01
N GLU A 431 18.01 -0.09 -24.03
CA GLU A 431 16.96 0.30 -24.98
C GLU A 431 15.58 0.40 -24.29
N ARG A 432 15.42 -0.27 -23.14
CA ARG A 432 14.24 -0.19 -22.28
C ARG A 432 14.63 0.09 -20.83
N VAL A 433 13.67 0.54 -20.04
CA VAL A 433 13.83 0.73 -18.59
C VAL A 433 14.23 -0.61 -17.96
N CYS A 434 15.34 -0.60 -17.23
CA CYS A 434 15.81 -1.71 -16.42
C CYS A 434 15.97 -1.25 -14.98
N ASP A 435 15.16 -1.81 -14.09
CA ASP A 435 15.22 -1.61 -12.65
C ASP A 435 15.56 -2.92 -11.90
N LEU A 436 16.06 -3.92 -12.62
CA LEU A 436 16.57 -5.16 -12.05
C LEU A 436 18.01 -4.95 -11.60
N ASP A 437 18.33 -5.37 -10.38
CA ASP A 437 19.72 -5.49 -9.94
C ASP A 437 20.47 -6.55 -10.76
N LEU A 438 21.81 -6.52 -10.70
CA LEU A 438 22.66 -7.43 -11.48
C LEU A 438 22.41 -8.91 -11.17
N GLU A 439 22.06 -9.25 -9.93
CA GLU A 439 21.78 -10.63 -9.54
C GLU A 439 20.47 -11.12 -10.17
N SER A 440 19.42 -10.32 -10.09
CA SER A 440 18.13 -10.55 -10.75
C SER A 440 18.26 -10.64 -12.27
N GLN A 441 19.16 -9.85 -12.88
CA GLN A 441 19.45 -9.96 -14.32
C GLN A 441 20.12 -11.29 -14.68
N LEU A 442 21.10 -11.72 -13.88
CA LEU A 442 21.79 -13.01 -14.07
C LEU A 442 20.84 -14.20 -13.90
N GLU A 443 20.00 -14.18 -12.86
CA GLU A 443 18.97 -15.18 -12.66
C GLU A 443 18.06 -15.31 -13.88
N ASN A 444 17.60 -14.17 -14.42
CA ASN A 444 16.73 -14.16 -15.59
C ASN A 444 17.43 -14.72 -16.83
N TRP A 445 18.67 -14.31 -17.12
CA TRP A 445 19.46 -14.84 -18.23
C TRP A 445 19.63 -16.36 -18.15
N ARG A 446 20.08 -16.86 -16.99
CA ARG A 446 20.28 -18.30 -16.77
C ARG A 446 18.98 -19.07 -16.99
N ALA A 447 17.88 -18.59 -16.40
CA ALA A 447 16.58 -19.23 -16.56
C ALA A 447 16.09 -19.26 -18.03
N LEU A 448 16.30 -18.18 -18.80
CA LEU A 448 15.95 -18.15 -20.23
C LEU A 448 16.80 -19.10 -21.07
N LEU A 449 18.11 -19.13 -20.83
CA LEU A 449 19.06 -19.96 -21.56
C LEU A 449 18.84 -21.45 -21.26
N ASP A 450 18.68 -21.81 -19.98
CA ASP A 450 18.38 -23.18 -19.56
C ASP A 450 17.03 -23.67 -20.10
N ASP A 451 16.03 -22.80 -20.20
CA ASP A 451 14.74 -23.14 -20.81
C ASP A 451 14.85 -23.35 -22.32
N ALA A 452 15.59 -22.49 -23.02
CA ALA A 452 15.85 -22.63 -24.45
C ALA A 452 16.61 -23.92 -24.78
N GLU A 453 17.66 -24.23 -24.01
CA GLU A 453 18.46 -25.45 -24.20
C GLU A 453 17.66 -26.72 -23.91
N ARG A 454 16.87 -26.75 -22.83
CA ARG A 454 15.97 -27.89 -22.53
C ARG A 454 14.93 -28.12 -23.62
N ALA A 455 14.50 -27.06 -24.30
CA ALA A 455 13.57 -27.15 -25.42
C ALA A 455 14.26 -27.50 -26.76
N GLY A 456 15.59 -27.70 -26.78
CA GLY A 456 16.35 -27.96 -28.00
C GLY A 456 16.46 -26.76 -28.93
N PHE A 457 16.23 -25.54 -28.43
CA PHE A 457 16.37 -24.31 -29.19
C PHE A 457 17.86 -23.93 -29.31
N ILE A 458 18.33 -23.70 -30.53
CA ILE A 458 19.71 -23.25 -30.77
C ILE A 458 19.82 -21.78 -30.35
N VAL A 459 20.41 -21.56 -29.17
CA VAL A 459 20.68 -20.22 -28.65
C VAL A 459 21.83 -19.57 -29.42
N GLU A 460 21.61 -18.36 -29.92
CA GLU A 460 22.65 -17.56 -30.58
C GLU A 460 23.78 -17.20 -29.59
N GLY A 461 25.04 -17.23 -30.06
CA GLY A 461 26.21 -16.97 -29.22
C GLY A 461 26.19 -15.64 -28.47
N ARG A 462 25.61 -14.59 -29.07
CA ARG A 462 25.49 -13.26 -28.45
C ARG A 462 24.77 -13.28 -27.09
N PHE A 463 23.75 -14.12 -26.90
CA PHE A 463 23.02 -14.17 -25.64
C PHE A 463 23.88 -14.75 -24.51
N ARG A 464 24.73 -15.73 -24.84
CA ARG A 464 25.72 -16.27 -23.89
C ARG A 464 26.81 -15.25 -23.55
N GLU A 465 27.25 -14.49 -24.55
CA GLU A 465 28.19 -13.38 -24.33
C GLU A 465 27.60 -12.31 -23.40
N ARG A 466 26.30 -11.99 -23.52
CA ARG A 466 25.60 -11.08 -22.60
C ARG A 466 25.57 -11.60 -21.18
N LEU A 467 25.24 -12.87 -20.96
CA LEU A 467 25.31 -13.48 -19.63
C LEU A 467 26.71 -13.32 -19.02
N LEU A 468 27.77 -13.67 -19.76
CA LEU A 468 29.15 -13.54 -19.31
C LEU A 468 29.54 -12.09 -19.00
N GLN A 469 29.05 -11.13 -19.79
CA GLN A 469 29.25 -9.70 -19.56
C GLN A 469 28.60 -9.26 -18.24
N THR A 470 27.35 -9.65 -17.98
CA THR A 470 26.65 -9.34 -16.72
C THR A 470 27.34 -10.00 -15.52
N GLU A 471 27.90 -11.21 -15.66
CA GLU A 471 28.67 -11.88 -14.59
C GLU A 471 29.95 -11.10 -14.25
N ARG A 472 30.67 -10.61 -15.27
CA ARG A 472 31.85 -9.75 -15.07
C ARG A 472 31.47 -8.44 -14.38
N GLN A 473 30.39 -7.78 -14.81
CA GLN A 473 29.91 -6.56 -14.17
C GLN A 473 29.56 -6.77 -12.71
N ARG A 474 28.92 -7.90 -12.37
CA ARG A 474 28.66 -8.27 -10.98
C ARG A 474 29.97 -8.43 -10.20
N GLN A 475 30.91 -9.21 -10.72
CA GLN A 475 32.20 -9.43 -10.07
C GLN A 475 32.98 -8.12 -9.89
N GLU A 476 32.99 -7.25 -10.89
CA GLU A 476 33.56 -5.91 -10.80
C GLU A 476 32.86 -5.08 -9.73
N SER A 477 31.53 -5.11 -9.65
CA SER A 477 30.77 -4.38 -8.61
C SER A 477 31.03 -4.91 -7.19
N GLU A 478 31.22 -6.23 -7.04
CA GLU A 478 31.58 -6.86 -5.77
C GLU A 478 33.05 -6.55 -5.40
N ASN A 479 33.94 -6.47 -6.39
CA ASN A 479 35.35 -6.09 -6.21
C ASN A 479 35.55 -4.58 -6.00
N LEU A 480 34.59 -3.76 -6.44
CA LEU A 480 34.53 -2.32 -6.21
C LEU A 480 33.98 -1.95 -4.83
N ILE A 481 33.62 -2.93 -3.99
CA ILE A 481 33.65 -2.71 -2.54
C ILE A 481 35.12 -2.38 -2.21
N PRO A 482 35.48 -1.14 -1.82
CA PRO A 482 36.88 -0.72 -1.76
C PRO A 482 37.69 -1.62 -0.83
N LEU A 483 38.48 -2.52 -1.41
CA LEU A 483 39.54 -3.25 -0.71
C LEU A 483 40.65 -2.32 -0.22
N GLU A 484 40.63 -1.05 -0.63
CA GLU A 484 41.49 0.02 -0.11
C GLU A 484 41.15 0.46 1.32
N LEU A 485 40.08 -0.06 1.94
CA LEU A 485 39.83 0.07 3.39
C LEU A 485 40.31 -1.13 4.22
N VAL A 486 40.99 -2.12 3.63
CA VAL A 486 41.62 -3.22 4.39
C VAL A 486 43.11 -2.92 4.70
N GLY A 487 43.62 -1.77 4.26
CA GLY A 487 44.96 -1.28 4.55
C GLY A 487 44.96 -0.03 5.44
N GLY A 488 44.55 -0.14 6.71
CA GLY A 488 44.99 0.78 7.76
C GLY A 488 44.51 2.24 7.67
N VAL A 489 43.36 2.51 7.05
CA VAL A 489 42.62 3.75 7.37
C VAL A 489 41.82 3.42 8.63
N GLU A 490 42.30 3.88 9.78
CA GLU A 490 41.42 4.08 10.93
C GLU A 490 40.22 4.85 10.38
N MET A 491 39.06 4.20 10.32
CA MET A 491 37.82 4.89 9.98
C MET A 491 37.77 6.11 10.89
N LEU A 492 37.75 7.30 10.29
CA LEU A 492 37.34 8.53 10.98
C LEU A 492 35.89 8.32 11.39
N ASP A 493 35.70 7.54 12.46
CA ASP A 493 34.46 6.81 12.75
C ASP A 493 33.30 7.72 13.16
N ASP A 494 33.55 9.02 13.35
CA ASP A 494 32.53 10.05 13.28
C ASP A 494 33.22 11.41 13.07
N LEU A 495 32.96 12.12 11.96
CA LEU A 495 33.43 13.50 11.80
C LEU A 495 32.97 14.39 12.98
N ARG A 496 31.90 13.99 13.69
CA ARG A 496 31.42 14.65 14.90
C ARG A 496 32.38 14.59 16.09
N GLU A 497 33.34 13.65 16.10
CA GLU A 497 34.33 13.52 17.17
C GLU A 497 35.55 14.42 16.93
N LEU A 498 35.70 14.99 15.74
CA LEU A 498 36.79 15.91 15.43
C LEU A 498 36.61 17.26 16.14
N PRO A 499 37.72 17.88 16.62
CA PRO A 499 37.66 19.22 17.18
C PRO A 499 37.25 20.24 16.10
N ALA A 500 36.65 21.36 16.52
CA ALA A 500 36.13 22.37 15.60
C ALA A 500 37.19 22.95 14.65
N GLU A 501 38.45 23.00 15.08
CA GLU A 501 39.58 23.46 14.26
C GLU A 501 39.82 22.53 13.05
N ASP A 502 39.79 21.22 13.27
CA ASP A 502 39.97 20.22 12.21
C ASP A 502 38.77 20.19 11.26
N LEU A 503 37.55 20.29 11.82
CA LEU A 503 36.34 20.43 11.02
C LEU A 503 36.35 21.70 10.16
N THR A 504 36.92 22.79 10.68
CA THR A 504 37.07 24.04 9.93
C THR A 504 38.06 23.89 8.77
N ALA A 505 39.13 23.12 8.95
CA ALA A 505 40.06 22.80 7.85
C ALA A 505 39.35 22.02 6.73
N LEU A 506 38.49 21.04 7.09
CA LEU A 506 37.71 20.25 6.14
C LEU A 506 36.68 21.07 5.34
N LEU A 507 36.31 22.28 5.78
CA LEU A 507 35.43 23.17 5.00
C LEU A 507 36.04 23.59 3.65
N ALA A 508 37.37 23.56 3.53
CA ALA A 508 38.07 23.84 2.28
C ALA A 508 37.83 22.73 1.23
N GLU A 509 37.69 21.49 1.67
CA GLU A 509 37.65 20.29 0.83
C GLU A 509 36.23 20.03 0.30
N PRO A 510 36.00 20.05 -1.03
CA PRO A 510 34.65 19.90 -1.59
C PRO A 510 33.93 18.60 -1.20
N GLU A 511 34.67 17.50 -1.01
CA GLU A 511 34.12 16.17 -0.73
C GLU A 511 33.60 16.05 0.71
N HIS A 512 34.21 16.76 1.66
CA HIS A 512 33.85 16.70 3.09
C HIS A 512 33.08 17.94 3.58
N ARG A 513 32.99 19.01 2.78
CA ARG A 513 32.43 20.31 3.21
C ARG A 513 31.04 20.21 3.82
N LEU A 514 30.12 19.44 3.22
CA LEU A 514 28.75 19.34 3.71
C LEU A 514 28.67 18.63 5.07
N GLU A 515 29.43 17.55 5.23
CA GLU A 515 29.45 16.77 6.48
C GLU A 515 30.14 17.53 7.59
N ALA A 516 31.27 18.19 7.28
CA ALA A 516 31.97 19.08 8.21
C ALA A 516 31.09 20.26 8.64
N LEU A 517 30.35 20.88 7.71
CA LEU A 517 29.38 21.93 8.04
C LEU A 517 28.28 21.43 8.99
N ARG A 518 27.75 20.22 8.76
CA ARG A 518 26.75 19.61 9.64
C ARG A 518 27.35 19.37 11.03
N ALA A 519 28.53 18.77 11.13
CA ALA A 519 29.21 18.53 12.40
C ALA A 519 29.49 19.84 13.17
N LEU A 520 29.97 20.88 12.48
CA LEU A 520 30.18 22.21 13.09
C LEU A 520 28.87 22.81 13.60
N CYS A 521 27.80 22.76 12.79
CA CYS A 521 26.48 23.22 13.21
C CYS A 521 25.94 22.44 14.42
N GLU A 522 26.16 21.12 14.45
CA GLU A 522 25.74 20.24 15.55
C GLU A 522 26.50 20.51 16.85
N SER A 523 27.78 20.87 16.77
CA SER A 523 28.56 21.25 17.94
C SER A 523 28.07 22.55 18.61
N GLY A 524 27.35 23.40 17.86
CA GLY A 524 26.80 24.67 18.36
C GLY A 524 27.88 25.74 18.64
N SER A 525 29.12 25.54 18.19
CA SER A 525 30.18 26.54 18.34
C SER A 525 29.93 27.72 17.40
N GLY A 526 29.77 28.91 17.98
CA GLY A 526 29.64 30.17 17.24
C GLY A 526 30.98 30.86 16.94
N LYS A 527 32.12 30.20 17.16
CA LYS A 527 33.44 30.80 16.94
C LYS A 527 33.83 30.81 15.45
N GLU A 528 33.31 29.86 14.68
CA GLU A 528 33.66 29.60 13.28
C GLU A 528 32.62 30.17 12.29
N LEU A 529 31.84 31.17 12.70
CA LEU A 529 30.72 31.69 11.90
C LEU A 529 31.15 32.25 10.54
N GLU A 530 32.31 32.90 10.47
CA GLU A 530 32.80 33.49 9.21
C GLU A 530 33.26 32.41 8.22
N GLU A 531 33.85 31.33 8.71
CA GLU A 531 34.29 30.16 7.95
C GLU A 531 33.08 29.36 7.45
N ILE A 532 32.09 29.15 8.32
CA ILE A 532 30.81 28.52 7.97
C ILE A 532 30.09 29.33 6.88
N GLU A 533 29.97 30.65 7.03
CA GLU A 533 29.33 31.50 6.01
C GLU A 533 30.04 31.39 4.65
N ARG A 534 31.38 31.47 4.65
CA ARG A 534 32.19 31.31 3.43
C ARG A 534 32.03 29.93 2.79
N ALA A 535 31.90 28.87 3.59
CA ALA A 535 31.73 27.51 3.10
C ALA A 535 30.32 27.28 2.53
N VAL A 536 29.28 27.80 3.19
CA VAL A 536 27.89 27.73 2.70
C VAL A 536 27.74 28.41 1.34
N LEU A 537 28.39 29.56 1.13
CA LEU A 537 28.38 30.27 -0.16
C LEU A 537 29.04 29.48 -1.30
N LYS A 538 29.87 28.48 -0.99
CA LYS A 538 30.56 27.61 -1.96
C LYS A 538 29.84 26.28 -2.20
N LEU A 539 28.71 26.01 -1.55
CA LEU A 539 27.95 24.78 -1.74
C LEU A 539 27.22 24.75 -3.08
N ARG A 540 27.09 23.53 -3.63
CA ARG A 540 26.16 23.27 -4.74
C ARG A 540 24.73 23.47 -4.26
N PRO A 541 23.76 23.80 -5.14
CA PRO A 541 22.38 24.03 -4.73
C PRO A 541 21.76 22.88 -3.92
N ALA A 542 22.01 21.62 -4.31
CA ALA A 542 21.52 20.45 -3.60
C ALA A 542 22.13 20.28 -2.19
N GLU A 543 23.41 20.62 -2.02
CA GLU A 543 24.09 20.55 -0.72
C GLU A 543 23.61 21.65 0.22
N ALA A 544 23.39 22.86 -0.30
CA ALA A 544 22.83 23.96 0.48
C ALA A 544 21.40 23.66 0.94
N ASP A 545 20.57 23.04 0.09
CA ASP A 545 19.23 22.59 0.50
C ASP A 545 19.31 21.45 1.55
N ALA A 546 20.34 20.60 1.47
CA ALA A 546 20.60 19.51 2.42
C ALA A 546 21.14 19.96 3.79
N LEU A 547 21.56 21.22 3.96
CA LEU A 547 21.87 21.77 5.28
C LEU A 547 20.62 21.95 6.16
N GLU A 548 19.43 21.93 5.55
CA GLU A 548 18.12 22.00 6.22
C GLU A 548 18.10 23.02 7.38
N ASP A 549 17.86 22.55 8.60
CA ASP A 549 17.75 23.34 9.82
C ASP A 549 19.06 23.33 10.64
N ALA A 550 20.13 22.71 10.14
CA ALA A 550 21.38 22.54 10.87
C ALA A 550 21.98 23.90 11.27
N LEU A 551 21.95 24.88 10.37
CA LEU A 551 22.44 26.24 10.62
C LEU A 551 21.76 26.93 11.82
N GLY A 552 20.53 26.56 12.17
CA GLY A 552 19.84 27.08 13.35
C GLY A 552 20.42 26.59 14.70
N ARG A 553 21.25 25.54 14.69
CA ARG A 553 21.89 24.97 15.89
C ARG A 553 23.12 25.74 16.37
N LEU A 554 23.65 26.66 15.58
CA LEU A 554 24.79 27.54 15.91
C LEU A 554 24.49 28.58 17.01
N GLY A 555 23.24 28.65 17.47
CA GLY A 555 22.81 29.53 18.56
C GLY A 555 22.65 31.00 18.17
N PRO A 556 22.30 31.87 19.14
CA PRO A 556 21.88 33.25 18.87
C PRO A 556 22.95 34.12 18.19
N ALA A 557 24.23 33.82 18.40
CA ALA A 557 25.35 34.52 17.78
C ALA A 557 25.35 34.39 16.24
N ALA A 558 24.73 33.34 15.70
CA ALA A 558 24.62 33.11 14.26
C ALA A 558 23.59 34.00 13.56
N ARG A 559 22.72 34.72 14.30
CA ARG A 559 21.64 35.52 13.70
C ARG A 559 22.11 36.48 12.60
N PRO A 560 23.16 37.32 12.78
CA PRO A 560 23.61 38.23 11.75
C PRO A 560 24.10 37.52 10.48
N MET A 561 24.73 36.35 10.63
CA MET A 561 25.18 35.51 9.52
C MET A 561 23.98 34.95 8.74
N LEU A 562 22.98 34.41 9.44
CA LEU A 562 21.80 33.84 8.77
C LEU A 562 20.95 34.91 8.07
N GLU A 563 20.85 36.11 8.64
CA GLU A 563 20.25 37.29 7.98
C GLU A 563 21.01 37.62 6.67
N ARG A 564 22.35 37.62 6.66
CA ARG A 564 23.14 37.79 5.43
C ARG A 564 22.93 36.67 4.42
N LEU A 565 22.90 35.40 4.86
CA LEU A 565 22.67 34.25 3.99
C LEU A 565 21.29 34.30 3.34
N SER A 566 20.24 34.62 4.10
CA SER A 566 18.87 34.80 3.57
C SER A 566 18.74 35.94 2.56
N ALA A 567 19.65 36.92 2.59
CA ALA A 567 19.67 38.03 1.65
C ALA A 567 20.36 37.69 0.31
N GLN A 568 21.05 36.56 0.20
CA GLN A 568 21.84 36.18 -0.98
C GLN A 568 21.00 36.00 -2.25
N ALA A 569 21.63 36.27 -3.40
CA ALA A 569 20.99 36.09 -4.71
C ALA A 569 20.82 34.60 -5.10
N VAL A 570 21.72 33.73 -4.62
CA VAL A 570 21.66 32.28 -4.88
C VAL A 570 20.52 31.67 -4.07
N ALA A 571 19.50 31.17 -4.78
CA ALA A 571 18.25 30.71 -4.17
C ALA A 571 18.45 29.65 -3.07
N ALA A 572 19.32 28.65 -3.29
CA ALA A 572 19.56 27.57 -2.33
C ALA A 572 20.20 28.08 -1.02
N VAL A 573 21.18 28.98 -1.11
CA VAL A 573 21.81 29.61 0.05
C VAL A 573 20.80 30.45 0.83
N ALA A 574 20.00 31.24 0.11
CA ALA A 574 18.99 32.08 0.74
C ALA A 574 17.90 31.26 1.45
N ARG A 575 17.51 30.10 0.88
CA ARG A 575 16.62 29.14 1.54
C ARG A 575 17.24 28.55 2.80
N ALA A 576 18.50 28.11 2.75
CA ALA A 576 19.20 27.57 3.92
C ALA A 576 19.29 28.60 5.06
N GLY A 577 19.59 29.87 4.73
CA GLY A 577 19.58 30.98 5.69
C GLY A 577 18.21 31.20 6.33
N LEU A 578 17.12 31.17 5.56
CA LEU A 578 15.75 31.32 6.08
C LEU A 578 15.31 30.16 6.98
N ARG A 579 15.66 28.92 6.63
CA ARG A 579 15.41 27.73 7.48
C ARG A 579 16.18 27.83 8.80
N GLY A 580 17.47 28.17 8.72
CA GLY A 580 18.30 28.44 9.89
C GLY A 580 17.72 29.52 10.80
N LEU A 581 17.27 30.66 10.24
CA LEU A 581 16.62 31.74 11.01
C LEU A 581 15.33 31.29 11.67
N THR A 582 14.50 30.53 10.96
CA THR A 582 13.23 30.02 11.47
C THR A 582 13.45 29.06 12.62
N ARG A 583 14.44 28.17 12.49
CA ARG A 583 14.84 27.25 13.55
C ARG A 583 15.41 27.98 14.77
N LEU A 584 16.23 29.02 14.55
CA LEU A 584 16.89 29.78 15.61
C LEU A 584 15.91 30.65 16.41
N LEU A 585 15.01 31.36 15.72
CA LEU A 585 14.13 32.36 16.33
C LEU A 585 12.73 31.80 16.69
N GLY A 586 12.35 30.65 16.14
CA GLY A 586 11.02 30.08 16.32
C GLY A 586 9.92 31.08 15.89
N PRO A 587 8.89 31.33 16.73
CA PRO A 587 7.83 32.31 16.44
C PRO A 587 8.34 33.72 16.10
N ALA A 588 9.46 34.15 16.68
CA ALA A 588 10.03 35.47 16.41
C ALA A 588 10.62 35.61 14.99
N ALA A 589 10.72 34.51 14.23
CA ALA A 589 11.08 34.55 12.81
C ALA A 589 9.97 35.15 11.93
N ALA A 590 8.73 35.22 12.42
CA ALA A 590 7.56 35.61 11.63
C ALA A 590 7.75 36.97 10.94
N ALA A 591 8.30 37.98 11.62
CA ALA A 591 8.54 39.29 11.03
C ALA A 591 9.52 39.26 9.83
N VAL A 592 10.52 38.37 9.86
CA VAL A 592 11.48 38.18 8.76
C VAL A 592 10.79 37.44 7.60
N LEU A 593 10.09 36.34 7.89
CA LEU A 593 9.39 35.55 6.88
C LEU A 593 8.31 36.38 6.16
N LEU A 594 7.55 37.18 6.90
CA LEU A 594 6.54 38.08 6.35
C LEU A 594 7.12 39.14 5.41
N ARG A 595 8.29 39.69 5.76
CA ARG A 595 9.03 40.62 4.91
C ARG A 595 9.42 39.96 3.58
N GLU A 596 9.87 38.71 3.63
CA GLU A 596 10.25 37.95 2.43
C GLU A 596 9.07 37.57 1.54
N VAL A 597 7.95 37.15 2.15
CA VAL A 597 6.69 36.87 1.43
C VAL A 597 6.16 38.15 0.77
N GLY A 598 6.19 39.28 1.49
CA GLY A 598 5.76 40.58 0.99
C GLY A 598 6.63 41.10 -0.14
N ALA A 599 7.96 41.05 0.03
CA ALA A 599 8.94 41.43 -1.00
C ALA A 599 8.84 40.55 -2.25
N GLY A 600 8.45 39.29 -2.08
CA GLY A 600 8.08 38.44 -3.20
C GLY A 600 9.23 38.03 -4.09
N ARG A 601 10.44 37.97 -3.54
CA ARG A 601 11.65 37.55 -4.25
C ARG A 601 11.44 36.14 -4.80
N ARG A 602 11.41 36.00 -6.13
CA ARG A 602 11.02 34.77 -6.86
C ARG A 602 11.68 33.49 -6.32
N THR A 603 12.89 33.61 -5.80
CA THR A 603 13.75 32.53 -5.34
C THR A 603 13.39 31.96 -3.96
N VAL A 604 12.80 32.76 -3.06
CA VAL A 604 12.64 32.38 -1.64
C VAL A 604 11.24 32.57 -1.06
N TRP A 605 10.36 33.36 -1.71
CA TRP A 605 9.05 33.68 -1.13
C TRP A 605 8.18 32.45 -0.83
N LYS A 606 8.29 31.37 -1.64
CA LYS A 606 7.56 30.11 -1.39
C LYS A 606 8.04 29.44 -0.11
N VAL A 607 9.35 29.34 0.08
CA VAL A 607 9.93 28.75 1.29
C VAL A 607 9.60 29.60 2.52
N ALA A 608 9.66 30.93 2.40
CA ALA A 608 9.23 31.80 3.47
C ALA A 608 7.74 31.61 3.82
N ALA A 609 6.88 31.40 2.80
CA ALA A 609 5.46 31.12 3.00
C ALA A 609 5.19 29.76 3.66
N ASP A 610 5.90 28.72 3.24
CA ASP A 610 5.77 27.37 3.80
C ASP A 610 6.28 27.33 5.26
N LEU A 611 7.42 27.98 5.54
CA LEU A 611 7.95 28.13 6.90
C LEU A 611 7.01 28.93 7.81
N LEU A 612 6.43 30.02 7.30
CA LEU A 612 5.42 30.80 8.02
C LEU A 612 4.16 29.97 8.30
N ALA A 613 3.73 29.14 7.35
CA ALA A 613 2.56 28.29 7.50
C ALA A 613 2.73 27.20 8.57
N ALA A 614 3.97 26.76 8.80
CA ALA A 614 4.34 25.79 9.81
C ALA A 614 4.55 26.40 11.21
N LEU A 615 4.60 27.73 11.37
CA LEU A 615 4.73 28.34 12.69
C LEU A 615 3.44 28.18 13.50
N PRO A 616 3.51 27.69 14.76
CA PRO A 616 2.33 27.51 15.59
C PRO A 616 1.74 28.86 16.05
N GLU A 617 2.60 29.84 16.29
CA GLU A 617 2.25 31.15 16.82
C GLU A 617 3.03 32.26 16.11
N VAL A 618 2.45 33.47 16.10
CA VAL A 618 3.05 34.68 15.56
C VAL A 618 2.86 35.78 16.60
N ASP A 619 3.93 36.50 16.91
CA ASP A 619 3.88 37.58 17.89
C ASP A 619 3.08 38.79 17.41
N ALA A 620 2.62 39.62 18.35
CA ALA A 620 1.80 40.79 18.07
C ALA A 620 2.55 41.85 17.24
N GLU A 621 3.88 41.88 17.32
CA GLU A 621 4.73 42.81 16.58
C GLU A 621 4.75 42.45 15.09
N ALA A 622 4.91 41.18 14.75
CA ALA A 622 4.82 40.63 13.40
C ALA A 622 3.42 40.83 12.81
N LEU A 623 2.35 40.63 13.59
CA LEU A 623 0.98 40.95 13.18
C LEU A 623 0.77 42.44 12.91
N SER A 624 1.43 43.32 13.67
CA SER A 624 1.38 44.76 13.44
C SER A 624 2.14 45.16 12.17
N ALA A 625 3.27 44.49 11.89
CA ALA A 625 4.08 44.71 10.69
C ALA A 625 3.36 44.29 9.40
N LEU A 626 2.44 43.32 9.46
CA LEU A 626 1.63 42.88 8.32
C LEU A 626 0.84 44.01 7.66
N GLY A 627 0.26 44.91 8.46
CA GLY A 627 -0.52 46.05 7.94
C GLY A 627 0.34 47.00 7.10
N ALA A 628 1.62 47.15 7.45
CA ALA A 628 2.57 47.97 6.69
C ALA A 628 3.08 47.26 5.42
N LEU A 629 3.26 45.94 5.47
CA LEU A 629 3.76 45.10 4.37
C LEU A 629 2.69 44.77 3.31
N ALA A 630 1.40 44.87 3.66
CA ALA A 630 0.27 44.54 2.80
C ALA A 630 -0.08 45.64 1.76
N ARG A 631 0.90 46.14 1.00
CA ARG A 631 0.68 47.04 -0.15
C ARG A 631 0.82 46.27 -1.48
N ASP A 632 -0.03 46.57 -2.45
CA ASP A 632 -0.02 46.05 -3.83
C ASP A 632 0.03 44.51 -3.99
N GLU A 633 0.89 43.97 -4.86
CA GLU A 633 0.97 42.52 -5.17
C GLU A 633 1.41 41.66 -3.98
N GLY A 634 2.18 42.23 -3.04
CA GLY A 634 2.60 41.56 -1.81
C GLY A 634 1.41 41.14 -0.95
N ARG A 635 0.35 41.96 -0.93
CA ARG A 635 -0.86 41.69 -0.15
C ARG A 635 -1.55 40.40 -0.56
N LYS A 636 -1.69 40.11 -1.86
CA LYS A 636 -2.37 38.89 -2.33
C LYS A 636 -1.63 37.64 -1.87
N ARG A 637 -0.30 37.65 -1.94
CA ARG A 637 0.55 36.54 -1.48
C ARG A 637 0.45 36.36 0.03
N LEU A 638 0.55 37.44 0.80
CA LEU A 638 0.39 37.41 2.26
C LEU A 638 -0.97 36.84 2.68
N LEU A 639 -2.06 37.24 2.01
CA LEU A 639 -3.40 36.71 2.29
C LEU A 639 -3.51 35.22 1.97
N GLN A 640 -2.97 34.76 0.84
CA GLN A 640 -3.02 33.35 0.45
C GLN A 640 -2.18 32.48 1.40
N THR A 641 -1.02 32.96 1.82
CA THR A 641 -0.18 32.26 2.78
C THR A 641 -0.86 32.19 4.15
N ALA A 642 -1.39 33.32 4.65
CA ALA A 642 -2.03 33.39 5.96
C ALA A 642 -3.24 32.45 6.11
N GLU A 643 -3.99 32.18 5.03
CA GLU A 643 -5.08 31.19 5.03
C GLU A 643 -4.61 29.75 5.21
N ARG A 644 -3.43 29.43 4.69
CA ARG A 644 -2.84 28.09 4.78
C ARG A 644 -2.09 27.87 6.09
N CYS A 645 -1.85 28.93 6.86
CA CYS A 645 -1.11 28.87 8.11
C CYS A 645 -1.91 28.14 9.19
N GLN A 646 -1.22 27.33 10.00
CA GLN A 646 -1.81 26.69 11.17
C GLN A 646 -2.13 27.73 12.27
N CYS A 647 -1.35 28.82 12.34
CA CYS A 647 -1.54 29.91 13.29
C CYS A 647 -2.95 30.56 13.19
N PRO A 648 -3.78 30.50 14.25
CA PRO A 648 -5.12 31.11 14.25
C PRO A 648 -5.09 32.63 14.05
N ALA A 649 -4.10 33.33 14.62
CA ALA A 649 -4.00 34.79 14.54
C ALA A 649 -3.77 35.30 13.11
N LEU A 650 -2.98 34.59 12.31
CA LEU A 650 -2.79 34.89 10.89
C LEU A 650 -4.07 34.67 10.07
N ARG A 651 -4.81 33.59 10.36
CA ARG A 651 -6.10 33.31 9.70
C ARG A 651 -7.15 34.37 10.05
N GLU A 652 -7.22 34.79 11.30
CA GLU A 652 -8.11 35.86 11.75
C GLU A 652 -7.75 37.20 11.09
N TRP A 653 -6.45 37.54 11.02
CA TRP A 653 -5.98 38.72 10.30
C TRP A 653 -6.38 38.68 8.81
N ALA A 654 -6.18 37.55 8.14
CA ALA A 654 -6.55 37.37 6.73
C ALA A 654 -8.06 37.53 6.50
N GLY A 655 -8.88 37.06 7.44
CA GLY A 655 -10.34 37.27 7.44
C GLY A 655 -10.72 38.75 7.55
N ARG A 656 -10.15 39.47 8.52
CA ARG A 656 -10.39 40.92 8.71
C ARG A 656 -10.00 41.74 7.48
N GLU A 657 -8.85 41.46 6.88
CA GLU A 657 -8.36 42.16 5.69
C GLU A 657 -9.18 41.91 4.41
N ARG A 658 -9.96 40.82 4.34
CA ARG A 658 -10.93 40.61 3.25
C ARG A 658 -12.22 41.37 3.49
N CYS A 659 -12.74 41.29 4.71
CA CYS A 659 -14.00 41.95 5.08
C CYS A 659 -13.89 43.47 5.02
N GLY A 660 -12.73 44.06 5.30
CA GLY A 660 -12.50 45.51 5.22
C GLY A 660 -12.67 46.15 3.84
N ARG A 661 -12.75 45.37 2.75
CA ARG A 661 -13.10 45.85 1.39
C ARG A 661 -14.58 45.72 1.05
N GLY A 662 -15.34 44.96 1.84
CA GLY A 662 -16.78 44.95 1.79
C GLY A 662 -17.31 46.18 2.50
N LYS A 663 -17.88 47.11 1.74
CA LYS A 663 -18.81 48.17 2.15
C LYS A 663 -19.47 47.91 3.52
N LYS A 664 -19.62 48.98 4.32
CA LYS A 664 -20.57 49.12 5.43
C LYS A 664 -21.78 48.17 5.23
N CYS A 665 -21.75 46.98 5.82
CA CYS A 665 -22.94 46.17 5.98
C CYS A 665 -23.69 46.77 7.17
N SER A 666 -24.53 47.75 6.84
CA SER A 666 -25.66 48.18 7.65
C SER A 666 -26.69 47.06 7.78
#